data_AF-A0A1U7M170-F1
#
_entry.id   AF-A0A1U7M170-F1
#
_cell.length_a   1.000
_cell.length_b   1.000
_cell.length_c   1.000
_cell.angle_alpha   90.00
_cell.angle_beta   90.00
_cell.angle_gamma   90.00
#
_symmetry.space_group_name_H-M   'P 1'
#
loop_
_entity.id
_entity.type
_entity.pdbx_description
1 polymer ?
#
loop_
_entity_poly.entity_id
_entity_poly.type
_entity_poly.pdbx_seq_one_letter_code
_entity_poly.pdbx_strand_id
1 'polypeptide(L)'
;MNKKKILSLIMALVMLVGVFSPLTALAAVTEPTGELSKDQLSETKPDTTEVNIFKLVTKESYKAGAPWKHNGGQIADITNLGTGVEVLQGAQFTFYKINGENDVENEKILELLKANSAKFETVDQMTALKNNGANGLTASAADTNMTSIAANKIDLATGTGLTDGHTADTGTDGKATVNLADGYYWVVESKIPDKVTGQIAVPFGLTLPLTNIEDVVDGENTIKAGTQYLKTLYIYPKNLKTDKVKIDKNHAQYDDINKKWYDQNGTEVPAADLGADYAKYEADKKTVSAELGKKVPYESKTEIPRNYKFETFSWQDVMSEGLTYNKDLEVTIDYIDADGSTQKTKQPFISSANKTTYVTERDNGFDVKVTKDQVTDTLVEYLKRGPVTFHFKYSATVNKDTVVDKPQTNSITYTPGEPNGGGKVTTGTDKSITVNKTWGDPKAEPTVSQVTYYVEDANGKGVASVTLTNTSTGKIVAGPGIEFEVGAKWYSGKFTGLKENTQYTVREAVVGYDPTYTPNGSTLGIDNKSNPDTLKPTEPKVEFHGRKFVKYDQLDGTKRLAGAEFVVKNNITGDDNDGKYLVAKTSTQTDAEKVDLTAKKTALDTAIENYNKLSAEEQAGEAGTTAKNAIDEAQKAYNKAFKDAANAYTWGDKDDAVVFVSDSKGGFEVTGLSAGDYQLEEIKAPAGYALNKTPIDFNVKNGTYKSAKDDETELEYTSTTEITDDYGKKIANKKVTIPQTGGIGTVIFTVVGIGLMAAAVVAMKRNREEA
;
A
#
# COMPACT_ATOMS: atom_id res chain seq x y z
N MET A 1 14.98 21.78 -67.62
CA MET A 1 14.49 21.98 -66.24
C MET A 1 13.35 20.99 -66.02
N ASN A 2 13.68 19.74 -65.63
CA ASN A 2 12.74 18.62 -65.66
C ASN A 2 12.45 18.10 -64.26
N LYS A 3 11.16 17.89 -64.03
CA LYS A 3 10.45 17.43 -62.84
C LYS A 3 11.21 16.32 -62.10
N LYS A 4 11.62 16.61 -60.88
CA LYS A 4 12.08 15.61 -59.92
C LYS A 4 10.92 14.64 -59.68
N LYS A 5 11.11 13.39 -60.11
CA LYS A 5 10.36 12.24 -59.63
C LYS A 5 10.59 12.17 -58.12
N ILE A 6 9.63 12.65 -57.34
CA ILE A 6 9.49 12.26 -55.94
C ILE A 6 9.00 10.82 -56.03
N LEU A 7 9.95 9.90 -56.09
CA LEU A 7 9.69 8.50 -55.80
C LEU A 7 9.17 8.49 -54.37
N SER A 8 7.90 8.11 -54.19
CA SER A 8 7.28 7.87 -52.90
C SER A 8 8.21 6.93 -52.11
N LEU A 9 8.89 7.49 -51.12
CA LEU A 9 9.81 6.81 -50.21
C LEU A 9 9.26 6.96 -48.78
N ILE A 10 7.94 6.87 -48.64
CA ILE A 10 7.25 6.89 -47.35
C ILE A 10 6.33 5.69 -47.31
N MET A 11 6.85 4.54 -46.89
CA MET A 11 6.03 3.44 -46.38
C MET A 11 6.75 2.79 -45.21
N ALA A 12 6.82 3.52 -44.11
CA ALA A 12 6.84 2.87 -42.81
C ALA A 12 5.37 2.61 -42.45
N LEU A 13 4.98 1.34 -42.33
CA LEU A 13 3.75 0.95 -41.64
C LEU A 13 3.94 1.28 -40.14
N VAL A 14 3.92 2.56 -39.80
CA VAL A 14 4.01 3.03 -38.40
C VAL A 14 2.62 2.91 -37.81
N MET A 15 2.40 1.90 -36.99
CA MET A 15 1.37 1.95 -35.97
C MET A 15 1.99 2.66 -34.75
N LEU A 16 1.46 3.84 -34.45
CA LEU A 16 1.97 4.70 -33.39
C LEU A 16 1.83 4.03 -32.02
N VAL A 17 2.91 4.18 -31.26
CA VAL A 17 3.17 3.70 -29.91
C VAL A 17 2.28 4.47 -28.93
N GLY A 18 1.43 3.76 -28.18
CA GLY A 18 0.90 4.26 -26.92
C GLY A 18 2.04 4.33 -25.89
N VAL A 19 2.14 5.46 -25.19
CA VAL A 19 3.24 5.83 -24.29
C VAL A 19 3.62 4.68 -23.34
N PHE A 20 4.78 4.07 -23.58
CA PHE A 20 5.47 3.22 -22.59
C PHE A 20 6.77 3.91 -22.18
N SER A 21 6.96 4.02 -20.87
CA SER A 21 8.18 4.45 -20.17
C SER A 21 9.44 3.74 -20.70
N PRO A 22 10.64 4.36 -20.59
CA PRO A 22 11.84 3.84 -21.22
C PRO A 22 12.28 2.54 -20.54
N LEU A 23 12.35 1.44 -21.29
CA LEU A 23 12.95 0.20 -20.82
C LEU A 23 14.30 -0.06 -21.49
N THR A 24 15.24 -0.35 -20.61
CA THR A 24 16.62 -0.81 -20.79
C THR A 24 16.81 -1.91 -21.83
N ALA A 25 18.00 -1.94 -22.42
CA ALA A 25 18.46 -2.89 -23.43
C ALA A 25 18.19 -4.36 -23.06
N LEU A 26 17.15 -4.94 -23.66
CA LEU A 26 16.91 -6.38 -23.73
C LEU A 26 17.10 -6.85 -25.17
N ALA A 27 17.56 -8.09 -25.33
CA ALA A 27 17.96 -8.73 -26.58
C ALA A 27 16.98 -8.48 -27.74
N ALA A 28 17.53 -8.25 -28.94
CA ALA A 28 16.76 -8.00 -30.16
C ALA A 28 15.78 -9.15 -30.43
N VAL A 29 14.50 -8.90 -30.19
CA VAL A 29 13.42 -9.81 -30.54
C VAL A 29 13.22 -9.73 -32.06
N THR A 30 13.40 -10.83 -32.78
CA THR A 30 13.01 -10.92 -34.19
C THR A 30 11.49 -10.70 -34.30
N GLU A 31 11.10 -9.63 -35.01
CA GLU A 31 9.69 -9.31 -35.28
C GLU A 31 9.08 -10.41 -36.16
N PRO A 32 7.84 -10.86 -35.89
CA PRO A 32 7.17 -11.82 -36.75
C PRO A 32 6.78 -11.17 -38.08
N THR A 33 7.43 -11.62 -39.16
CA THR A 33 7.24 -11.09 -40.52
C THR A 33 6.43 -12.08 -41.37
N GLY A 34 5.49 -11.58 -42.17
CA GLY A 34 4.71 -12.40 -43.10
C GLY A 34 5.56 -12.89 -44.29
N GLU A 35 5.16 -13.99 -44.90
CA GLU A 35 5.79 -14.49 -46.12
C GLU A 35 5.22 -13.72 -47.32
N LEU A 36 6.11 -13.09 -48.10
CA LEU A 36 5.77 -12.37 -49.33
C LEU A 36 6.23 -13.17 -50.55
N SER A 37 5.28 -13.50 -51.42
CA SER A 37 5.49 -14.31 -52.63
C SER A 37 5.12 -13.54 -53.89
N LYS A 38 5.62 -13.99 -55.05
CA LYS A 38 5.30 -13.39 -56.36
C LYS A 38 3.80 -13.37 -56.65
N ASP A 39 3.05 -14.34 -56.15
CA ASP A 39 1.61 -14.42 -56.36
C ASP A 39 0.84 -13.29 -55.67
N GLN A 40 1.46 -12.57 -54.74
CA GLN A 40 0.90 -11.38 -54.09
C GLN A 40 1.30 -10.07 -54.79
N LEU A 41 2.16 -10.13 -55.80
CA LEU A 41 2.74 -8.97 -56.48
C LEU A 41 2.18 -8.77 -57.90
N SER A 42 2.30 -7.54 -58.36
CA SER A 42 1.94 -7.07 -59.69
C SER A 42 2.97 -6.06 -60.21
N GLU A 43 3.48 -6.28 -61.42
CA GLU A 43 4.40 -5.35 -62.10
C GLU A 43 3.72 -4.03 -62.46
N THR A 44 2.42 -4.08 -62.79
CA THR A 44 1.60 -2.89 -63.07
C THR A 44 0.79 -2.51 -61.83
N LYS A 45 0.53 -1.21 -61.67
CA LYS A 45 -0.34 -0.71 -60.60
C LYS A 45 -1.71 -1.40 -60.70
N PRO A 46 -2.17 -2.11 -59.66
CA PRO A 46 -3.46 -2.79 -59.71
C PRO A 46 -4.62 -1.79 -59.60
N ASP A 47 -5.72 -2.05 -60.30
CA ASP A 47 -6.94 -1.24 -60.20
C ASP A 47 -7.56 -1.32 -58.80
N THR A 48 -7.51 -2.51 -58.18
CA THR A 48 -7.89 -2.75 -56.79
C THR A 48 -6.87 -3.63 -56.09
N THR A 49 -6.67 -3.40 -54.80
CA THR A 49 -5.89 -4.27 -53.90
C THR A 49 -6.84 -5.12 -53.07
N GLU A 50 -6.63 -6.44 -53.06
CA GLU A 50 -7.32 -7.35 -52.15
C GLU A 50 -6.71 -7.20 -50.75
N VAL A 51 -7.50 -6.77 -49.77
CA VAL A 51 -7.08 -6.62 -48.38
C VAL A 51 -7.75 -7.71 -47.54
N ASN A 52 -6.92 -8.62 -47.04
CA ASN A 52 -7.30 -9.71 -46.16
C ASN A 52 -7.04 -9.30 -44.70
N ILE A 53 -8.12 -9.10 -43.93
CA ILE A 53 -8.07 -8.74 -42.52
C ILE A 53 -8.21 -10.00 -41.67
N PHE A 54 -7.15 -10.39 -40.97
CA PHE A 54 -7.13 -11.49 -40.01
C PHE A 54 -7.20 -10.92 -38.60
N LYS A 55 -8.39 -10.94 -38.00
CA LYS A 55 -8.56 -10.45 -36.63
C LYS A 55 -8.08 -11.51 -35.65
N LEU A 56 -7.15 -11.10 -34.79
CA LEU A 56 -6.56 -11.96 -33.76
C LEU A 56 -7.04 -11.57 -32.36
N VAL A 57 -7.05 -12.54 -31.45
CA VAL A 57 -7.34 -12.35 -30.03
C VAL A 57 -6.43 -13.22 -29.17
N THR A 58 -6.08 -12.77 -27.97
CA THR A 58 -5.45 -13.63 -26.94
C THR A 58 -6.00 -13.31 -25.56
N LYS A 59 -6.05 -14.32 -24.69
CA LYS A 59 -6.35 -14.16 -23.26
C LYS A 59 -5.13 -13.80 -22.41
N GLU A 60 -3.94 -13.99 -22.95
CA GLU A 60 -2.69 -13.88 -22.20
C GLU A 60 -1.93 -12.64 -22.62
N SER A 61 -1.08 -12.73 -23.64
CA SER A 61 -0.29 -11.61 -24.10
C SER A 61 0.20 -11.82 -25.53
N TYR A 62 0.31 -10.73 -26.28
CA TYR A 62 1.06 -10.71 -27.52
C TYR A 62 2.56 -10.57 -27.23
N LYS A 63 3.40 -11.03 -28.15
CA LYS A 63 4.85 -10.86 -28.06
C LYS A 63 5.22 -9.37 -28.01
N ALA A 64 6.22 -9.03 -27.19
CA ALA A 64 6.74 -7.66 -27.06
C ALA A 64 7.08 -7.05 -28.44
N GLY A 65 6.83 -5.75 -28.59
CA GLY A 65 6.94 -5.05 -29.88
C GLY A 65 5.66 -5.06 -30.73
N ALA A 66 4.54 -5.58 -30.21
CA ALA A 66 3.22 -5.36 -30.81
C ALA A 66 2.77 -3.89 -30.61
N PRO A 67 2.27 -3.20 -31.63
CA PRO A 67 2.04 -3.66 -33.01
C PRO A 67 3.34 -3.85 -33.81
N TRP A 68 3.50 -5.03 -34.42
CA TRP A 68 4.70 -5.38 -35.19
C TRP A 68 4.74 -4.67 -36.53
N LYS A 69 5.95 -4.42 -37.05
CA LYS A 69 6.11 -4.03 -38.45
C LYS A 69 5.87 -5.26 -39.30
N HIS A 70 5.10 -5.08 -40.37
CA HIS A 70 4.66 -6.17 -41.21
C HIS A 70 4.87 -5.82 -42.68
N ASN A 71 5.36 -6.77 -43.47
CA ASN A 71 5.70 -6.58 -44.88
C ASN A 71 4.51 -6.75 -45.84
N GLY A 72 3.31 -7.00 -45.29
CA GLY A 72 2.08 -7.22 -46.04
C GLY A 72 1.86 -8.67 -46.52
N GLY A 73 2.83 -9.56 -46.26
CA GLY A 73 2.77 -10.99 -46.57
C GLY A 73 1.87 -11.78 -45.62
N GLN A 74 1.55 -13.04 -45.92
CA GLN A 74 0.72 -13.83 -45.00
C GLN A 74 1.59 -14.40 -43.86
N ILE A 75 1.18 -14.22 -42.60
CA ILE A 75 1.76 -14.95 -41.46
C ILE A 75 1.16 -16.36 -41.42
N ALA A 76 2.00 -17.36 -41.65
CA ALA A 76 1.59 -18.77 -41.69
C ALA A 76 1.26 -19.33 -40.30
N ASP A 77 2.04 -18.96 -39.27
CA ASP A 77 1.88 -19.46 -37.91
C ASP A 77 1.62 -18.32 -36.92
N ILE A 78 0.34 -18.18 -36.54
CA ILE A 78 -0.10 -17.18 -35.58
C ILE A 78 0.28 -17.52 -34.13
N THR A 79 0.74 -18.74 -33.83
CA THR A 79 1.10 -19.13 -32.46
C THR A 79 2.41 -18.48 -31.99
N ASN A 80 3.28 -18.06 -32.93
CA ASN A 80 4.52 -17.33 -32.61
C ASN A 80 4.30 -15.84 -32.34
N LEU A 81 3.05 -15.38 -32.43
CA LEU A 81 2.66 -13.99 -32.25
C LEU A 81 2.41 -13.63 -30.78
N GLY A 82 2.39 -14.61 -29.89
CA GLY A 82 2.15 -14.43 -28.46
C GLY A 82 1.63 -15.71 -27.82
N THR A 83 1.39 -15.69 -26.53
CA THR A 83 0.85 -16.87 -25.84
C THR A 83 -0.67 -16.92 -26.04
N GLY A 84 -1.22 -18.08 -26.40
CA GLY A 84 -2.66 -18.27 -26.55
C GLY A 84 -3.33 -17.39 -27.62
N VAL A 85 -2.61 -17.07 -28.71
CA VAL A 85 -3.16 -16.29 -29.83
C VAL A 85 -4.07 -17.16 -30.68
N GLU A 86 -5.30 -16.68 -30.88
CA GLU A 86 -6.37 -17.30 -31.65
C GLU A 86 -6.92 -16.32 -32.69
N VAL A 87 -7.60 -16.84 -33.70
CA VAL A 87 -8.40 -16.02 -34.62
C VAL A 87 -9.72 -15.61 -33.96
N LEU A 88 -10.24 -14.43 -34.28
CA LEU A 88 -11.49 -13.91 -33.73
C LEU A 88 -12.58 -13.85 -34.80
N GLN A 89 -13.60 -14.68 -34.62
CA GLN A 89 -14.82 -14.69 -35.42
C GLN A 89 -15.79 -13.58 -34.98
N GLY A 90 -16.54 -13.01 -35.94
CA GLY A 90 -17.67 -12.12 -35.68
C GLY A 90 -17.31 -10.64 -35.53
N ALA A 91 -16.04 -10.26 -35.71
CA ALA A 91 -15.61 -8.87 -35.70
C ALA A 91 -15.91 -8.21 -37.06
N GLN A 92 -16.19 -6.91 -37.07
CA GLN A 92 -16.46 -6.16 -38.29
C GLN A 92 -15.62 -4.88 -38.30
N PHE A 93 -15.22 -4.43 -39.48
CA PHE A 93 -14.46 -3.20 -39.67
C PHE A 93 -15.21 -2.22 -40.56
N THR A 94 -15.09 -0.92 -40.28
CA THR A 94 -15.53 0.15 -41.20
C THR A 94 -14.32 0.82 -41.81
N PHE A 95 -14.32 0.93 -43.13
CA PHE A 95 -13.32 1.64 -43.90
C PHE A 95 -13.83 3.02 -44.27
N TYR A 96 -13.02 4.04 -44.02
CA TYR A 96 -13.24 5.40 -44.42
C TYR A 96 -12.17 5.81 -45.42
N LYS A 97 -12.56 6.29 -46.60
CA LYS A 97 -11.66 6.84 -47.62
C LYS A 97 -11.39 8.31 -47.33
N ILE A 98 -10.12 8.71 -47.39
CA ILE A 98 -9.68 10.09 -47.27
C ILE A 98 -9.78 10.77 -48.64
N ASN A 99 -10.45 11.93 -48.67
CA ASN A 99 -10.83 12.66 -49.88
C ASN A 99 -10.25 14.10 -49.85
N GLY A 100 -8.95 14.21 -49.63
CA GLY A 100 -8.18 15.43 -49.87
C GLY A 100 -8.06 15.77 -51.36
N GLU A 101 -7.63 16.99 -51.65
CA GLU A 101 -7.48 17.54 -52.99
C GLU A 101 -6.37 16.85 -53.80
N ASN A 102 -5.39 16.26 -53.10
CA ASN A 102 -4.26 15.55 -53.68
C ASN A 102 -3.63 14.59 -52.66
N ASP A 103 -2.68 13.77 -53.13
CA ASP A 103 -1.99 12.77 -52.31
C ASP A 103 -1.25 13.37 -51.10
N VAL A 104 -0.72 14.60 -51.24
CA VAL A 104 -0.01 15.28 -50.14
C VAL A 104 -0.98 15.65 -49.02
N GLU A 105 -2.17 16.16 -49.36
CA GLU A 105 -3.20 16.45 -48.35
C GLU A 105 -3.73 15.16 -47.72
N ASN A 106 -3.94 14.11 -48.51
CA ASN A 106 -4.38 12.80 -48.00
C ASN A 106 -3.39 12.21 -46.99
N GLU A 107 -2.10 12.26 -47.29
CA GLU A 107 -1.03 11.79 -46.40
C GLU A 107 -1.02 12.59 -45.09
N LYS A 108 -1.14 13.93 -45.16
CA LYS A 108 -1.20 14.77 -43.95
C LYS A 108 -2.42 14.47 -43.10
N ILE A 109 -3.60 14.30 -43.71
CA ILE A 109 -4.82 13.92 -42.98
C ILE A 109 -4.63 12.55 -42.32
N LEU A 110 -4.07 11.57 -43.03
CA LEU A 110 -3.81 10.24 -42.49
C LEU A 110 -2.86 10.29 -41.29
N GLU A 111 -1.75 11.04 -41.39
CA GLU A 111 -0.80 11.21 -40.29
C GLU A 111 -1.40 11.98 -39.11
N LEU A 112 -2.31 12.92 -39.36
CA LEU A 112 -3.02 13.63 -38.30
C LEU A 112 -4.02 12.72 -37.58
N LEU A 113 -4.73 11.85 -38.31
CA LEU A 113 -5.58 10.80 -37.73
C LEU A 113 -4.76 9.85 -36.85
N LYS A 114 -3.58 9.40 -37.33
CA LYS A 114 -2.67 8.56 -36.55
C LYS A 114 -2.19 9.24 -35.27
N ALA A 115 -1.84 10.53 -35.31
CA ALA A 115 -1.41 11.29 -34.13
C ALA A 115 -2.53 11.52 -33.09
N ASN A 116 -3.79 11.34 -33.49
CA ASN A 116 -4.97 11.57 -32.67
C ASN A 116 -5.89 10.34 -32.62
N SER A 117 -5.34 9.13 -32.74
CA SER A 117 -6.11 7.89 -32.94
C SER A 117 -7.24 7.71 -31.92
N ALA A 118 -6.99 8.03 -30.64
CA ALA A 118 -7.96 7.95 -29.54
C ALA A 118 -9.27 8.74 -29.76
N LYS A 119 -9.26 9.74 -30.66
CA LYS A 119 -10.44 10.53 -31.02
C LYS A 119 -11.23 9.94 -32.20
N PHE A 120 -10.73 8.88 -32.83
CA PHE A 120 -11.17 8.37 -34.12
C PHE A 120 -11.19 6.82 -34.17
N GLU A 121 -11.58 6.18 -33.07
CA GLU A 121 -11.60 4.72 -32.87
C GLU A 121 -12.96 4.09 -33.14
N THR A 122 -14.05 4.88 -33.09
CA THR A 122 -15.43 4.39 -33.23
C THR A 122 -16.13 4.89 -34.49
N VAL A 123 -17.18 4.18 -34.91
CA VAL A 123 -18.04 4.58 -36.04
C VAL A 123 -18.70 5.95 -35.78
N ASP A 124 -19.11 6.21 -34.55
CA ASP A 124 -19.75 7.48 -34.17
C ASP A 124 -18.76 8.65 -34.27
N GLN A 125 -17.53 8.47 -33.77
CA GLN A 125 -16.47 9.46 -33.90
C GLN A 125 -16.14 9.77 -35.35
N MET A 126 -16.03 8.74 -36.20
CA MET A 126 -15.75 8.92 -37.62
C MET A 126 -16.93 9.53 -38.38
N THR A 127 -18.17 9.22 -37.98
CA THR A 127 -19.37 9.84 -38.53
C THR A 127 -19.44 11.32 -38.16
N ALA A 128 -19.11 11.68 -36.91
CA ALA A 128 -19.01 13.06 -36.47
C ALA A 128 -17.91 13.82 -37.24
N LEU A 129 -16.73 13.22 -37.42
CA LEU A 129 -15.64 13.79 -38.22
C LEU A 129 -16.07 14.04 -39.67
N LYS A 130 -16.71 13.05 -40.30
CA LYS A 130 -17.22 13.17 -41.67
C LYS A 130 -18.18 14.36 -41.82
N ASN A 131 -19.14 14.48 -40.90
CA ASN A 131 -20.21 15.47 -41.00
C ASN A 131 -19.77 16.89 -40.58
N ASN A 132 -18.92 17.00 -39.55
CA ASN A 132 -18.64 18.27 -38.87
C ASN A 132 -17.18 18.72 -38.99
N GLY A 133 -16.28 17.83 -39.41
CA GLY A 133 -14.84 18.04 -39.27
C GLY A 133 -14.38 17.95 -37.80
N ALA A 134 -13.10 18.22 -37.57
CA ALA A 134 -12.49 18.27 -36.25
C ALA A 134 -11.44 19.38 -36.16
N ASN A 135 -11.38 20.06 -35.02
CA ASN A 135 -10.43 21.15 -34.74
C ASN A 135 -9.67 20.87 -33.43
N GLY A 136 -8.56 21.58 -33.20
CA GLY A 136 -7.77 21.44 -31.97
C GLY A 136 -7.12 20.05 -31.84
N LEU A 137 -6.76 19.44 -32.96
CA LEU A 137 -6.03 18.18 -33.02
C LEU A 137 -4.54 18.43 -32.76
N THR A 138 -3.88 17.46 -32.13
CA THR A 138 -2.43 17.49 -31.95
C THR A 138 -1.76 17.30 -33.31
N ALA A 139 -0.87 18.21 -33.69
CA ALA A 139 -0.17 18.12 -34.98
C ALA A 139 0.68 16.84 -35.09
N SER A 140 0.83 16.33 -36.31
CA SER A 140 1.65 15.14 -36.58
C SER A 140 3.10 15.52 -36.90
N ALA A 141 4.00 14.54 -36.91
CA ALA A 141 5.38 14.77 -37.35
C ALA A 141 5.50 15.10 -38.84
N ALA A 142 4.50 14.70 -39.65
CA ALA A 142 4.46 14.99 -41.08
C ALA A 142 4.03 16.43 -41.39
N ASP A 143 3.23 17.05 -40.52
CA ASP A 143 2.89 18.46 -40.59
C ASP A 143 2.66 19.03 -39.19
N THR A 144 3.65 19.79 -38.69
CA THR A 144 3.62 20.39 -37.35
C THR A 144 2.62 21.54 -37.21
N ASN A 145 2.00 21.98 -38.31
CA ASN A 145 1.07 23.12 -38.32
C ASN A 145 -0.39 22.70 -38.54
N MET A 146 -0.64 21.49 -39.04
CA MET A 146 -2.00 21.01 -39.31
C MET A 146 -2.65 20.50 -38.02
N THR A 147 -3.69 21.18 -37.55
CA THR A 147 -4.41 20.85 -36.29
C THR A 147 -5.92 20.70 -36.49
N SER A 148 -6.37 20.57 -37.73
CA SER A 148 -7.79 20.40 -38.07
C SER A 148 -7.99 19.57 -39.33
N ILE A 149 -9.15 18.94 -39.42
CA ILE A 149 -9.65 18.22 -40.60
C ILE A 149 -11.03 18.82 -40.92
N ALA A 150 -11.20 19.34 -42.12
CA ALA A 150 -12.48 19.91 -42.54
C ALA A 150 -13.55 18.82 -42.75
N ALA A 151 -14.83 19.20 -42.66
CA ALA A 151 -15.94 18.32 -43.02
C ALA A 151 -15.82 17.83 -44.47
N ASN A 152 -16.37 16.65 -44.77
CA ASN A 152 -16.32 16.00 -46.09
C ASN A 152 -14.92 15.62 -46.61
N LYS A 153 -13.85 15.75 -45.81
CA LYS A 153 -12.52 15.24 -46.17
C LYS A 153 -12.37 13.73 -45.97
N ILE A 154 -13.43 13.07 -45.47
CA ILE A 154 -13.50 11.65 -45.17
C ILE A 154 -14.89 11.14 -45.59
N ASP A 155 -14.98 10.03 -46.30
CA ASP A 155 -16.24 9.34 -46.63
C ASP A 155 -16.15 7.85 -46.33
N LEU A 156 -17.30 7.16 -46.27
CA LEU A 156 -17.31 5.69 -46.22
C LEU A 156 -16.70 5.13 -47.51
N ALA A 157 -15.79 4.17 -47.36
CA ALA A 157 -15.16 3.53 -48.49
C ALA A 157 -16.16 2.68 -49.29
N THR A 158 -15.92 2.58 -50.59
CA THR A 158 -16.65 1.70 -51.50
C THR A 158 -15.69 0.66 -52.07
N GLY A 159 -16.20 -0.53 -52.36
CA GLY A 159 -15.41 -1.64 -52.86
C GLY A 159 -16.15 -2.98 -52.76
N THR A 160 -15.65 -4.00 -53.44
CA THR A 160 -16.20 -5.36 -53.28
C THR A 160 -15.91 -5.88 -51.88
N GLY A 161 -16.91 -6.47 -51.23
CA GLY A 161 -16.80 -6.92 -49.83
C GLY A 161 -17.15 -5.84 -48.79
N LEU A 162 -17.52 -4.62 -49.23
CA LEU A 162 -18.03 -3.55 -48.39
C LEU A 162 -19.54 -3.31 -48.62
N THR A 163 -20.27 -3.11 -47.53
CA THR A 163 -21.65 -2.61 -47.51
C THR A 163 -21.69 -1.38 -46.61
N ASP A 164 -21.99 -0.20 -47.15
CA ASP A 164 -21.93 1.08 -46.44
C ASP A 164 -20.59 1.29 -45.69
N GLY A 165 -19.48 0.92 -46.33
CA GLY A 165 -18.13 0.99 -45.75
C GLY A 165 -17.80 -0.11 -44.73
N HIS A 166 -18.75 -0.97 -44.37
CA HIS A 166 -18.53 -2.09 -43.44
C HIS A 166 -18.12 -3.37 -44.15
N THR A 167 -17.19 -4.13 -43.56
CA THR A 167 -16.90 -5.50 -43.98
C THR A 167 -18.04 -6.45 -43.64
N ALA A 168 -18.00 -7.68 -44.17
CA ALA A 168 -18.67 -8.81 -43.51
C ALA A 168 -18.05 -9.04 -42.12
N ASP A 169 -18.79 -9.74 -41.24
CA ASP A 169 -18.23 -10.30 -40.01
C ASP A 169 -17.06 -11.24 -40.36
N THR A 170 -16.00 -11.22 -39.56
CA THR A 170 -14.90 -12.16 -39.71
C THR A 170 -15.40 -13.60 -39.58
N GLY A 171 -14.94 -14.47 -40.49
CA GLY A 171 -15.30 -15.88 -40.54
C GLY A 171 -14.77 -16.70 -39.38
N THR A 172 -14.98 -18.03 -39.42
CA THR A 172 -14.42 -18.96 -38.43
C THR A 172 -12.89 -19.02 -38.44
N ASP A 173 -12.28 -18.59 -39.54
CA ASP A 173 -10.83 -18.37 -39.72
C ASP A 173 -10.38 -16.97 -39.25
N GLY A 174 -11.28 -16.17 -38.68
CA GLY A 174 -11.07 -14.78 -38.27
C GLY A 174 -10.80 -13.83 -39.43
N LYS A 175 -11.13 -14.22 -40.66
CA LYS A 175 -10.83 -13.46 -41.87
C LYS A 175 -12.03 -12.65 -42.36
N ALA A 176 -11.79 -11.40 -42.77
CA ALA A 176 -12.67 -10.62 -43.65
C ALA A 176 -11.87 -10.16 -44.87
N THR A 177 -12.50 -10.06 -46.04
CA THR A 177 -11.80 -9.69 -47.30
C THR A 177 -12.53 -8.54 -47.99
N VAL A 178 -11.77 -7.54 -48.44
CA VAL A 178 -12.29 -6.42 -49.24
C VAL A 178 -11.38 -6.13 -50.42
N ASN A 179 -11.94 -5.58 -51.50
CA ASN A 179 -11.16 -5.06 -52.63
C ASN A 179 -11.31 -3.54 -52.69
N LEU A 180 -10.19 -2.83 -52.53
CA LEU A 180 -10.15 -1.38 -52.44
C LEU A 180 -9.35 -0.78 -53.60
N ALA A 181 -9.84 0.32 -54.15
CA ALA A 181 -9.13 1.09 -55.15
C ALA A 181 -7.91 1.83 -54.55
N ASP A 182 -7.14 2.47 -55.42
CA ASP A 182 -6.09 3.42 -55.04
C ASP A 182 -6.62 4.53 -54.10
N GLY A 183 -5.87 4.79 -53.03
CA GLY A 183 -6.20 5.84 -52.07
C GLY A 183 -5.68 5.62 -50.65
N TYR A 184 -6.11 6.53 -49.77
CA TYR A 184 -5.77 6.55 -48.35
C TYR A 184 -7.02 6.23 -47.53
N TYR A 185 -6.88 5.39 -46.52
CA TYR A 185 -7.98 4.84 -45.75
C TYR A 185 -7.70 4.89 -44.26
N TRP A 186 -8.75 5.13 -43.48
CA TRP A 186 -8.77 4.97 -42.04
C TRP A 186 -9.76 3.86 -41.67
N VAL A 187 -9.35 2.96 -40.79
CA VAL A 187 -10.11 1.74 -40.47
C VAL A 187 -10.36 1.66 -38.99
N VAL A 188 -11.63 1.47 -38.61
CA VAL A 188 -12.09 1.25 -37.24
C VAL A 188 -12.73 -0.13 -37.11
N GLU A 189 -12.72 -0.73 -35.93
CA GLU A 189 -13.47 -1.97 -35.66
C GLU A 189 -14.89 -1.60 -35.25
N SER A 190 -15.85 -1.77 -36.17
CA SER A 190 -17.25 -1.34 -36.03
C SER A 190 -18.11 -2.29 -35.22
N LYS A 191 -17.71 -3.56 -35.13
CA LYS A 191 -18.35 -4.57 -34.30
C LYS A 191 -17.29 -5.37 -33.58
N ILE A 192 -17.38 -5.34 -32.26
CA ILE A 192 -16.48 -6.04 -31.35
C ILE A 192 -17.26 -7.20 -30.73
N PRO A 193 -16.88 -8.47 -30.97
CA PRO A 193 -17.57 -9.63 -30.40
C PRO A 193 -17.55 -9.65 -28.87
N ASP A 194 -18.56 -10.31 -28.29
CA ASP A 194 -18.60 -10.63 -26.86
C ASP A 194 -17.28 -11.29 -26.42
N LYS A 195 -16.72 -10.81 -25.31
CA LYS A 195 -15.47 -11.26 -24.65
C LYS A 195 -14.18 -10.54 -25.10
N VAL A 196 -14.24 -9.60 -26.04
CA VAL A 196 -13.09 -8.70 -26.27
C VAL A 196 -13.06 -7.63 -25.19
N THR A 197 -11.88 -7.43 -24.61
CA THR A 197 -11.64 -6.61 -23.40
C THR A 197 -10.65 -5.48 -23.64
N GLY A 198 -9.99 -5.48 -24.80
CA GLY A 198 -9.06 -4.43 -25.24
C GLY A 198 -8.72 -4.60 -26.71
N GLN A 199 -8.24 -3.53 -27.33
CA GLN A 199 -7.85 -3.49 -28.74
C GLN A 199 -6.38 -3.10 -28.85
N ILE A 200 -5.66 -3.72 -29.78
CA ILE A 200 -4.28 -3.37 -30.15
C ILE A 200 -4.26 -3.27 -31.67
N ALA A 201 -3.60 -2.26 -32.23
CA ALA A 201 -3.56 -2.03 -33.68
C ALA A 201 -4.93 -1.72 -34.31
N VAL A 202 -5.84 -1.10 -33.56
CA VAL A 202 -7.13 -0.57 -34.04
C VAL A 202 -7.37 0.74 -33.28
N PRO A 203 -7.73 1.85 -33.96
CA PRO A 203 -7.86 2.01 -35.41
C PRO A 203 -6.51 2.01 -36.13
N PHE A 204 -6.51 1.93 -37.47
CA PHE A 204 -5.29 2.00 -38.27
C PHE A 204 -5.50 2.66 -39.64
N GLY A 205 -4.41 3.20 -40.20
CA GLY A 205 -4.40 3.82 -41.52
C GLY A 205 -3.79 2.91 -42.59
N LEU A 206 -4.30 2.99 -43.82
CA LEU A 206 -3.76 2.30 -44.99
C LEU A 206 -3.55 3.28 -46.14
N THR A 207 -2.49 3.07 -46.91
CA THR A 207 -2.29 3.70 -48.23
C THR A 207 -2.19 2.57 -49.24
N LEU A 208 -3.00 2.60 -50.29
CA LEU A 208 -3.07 1.54 -51.29
C LEU A 208 -2.89 2.12 -52.70
N PRO A 209 -2.25 1.39 -53.63
CA PRO A 209 -1.53 0.13 -53.40
C PRO A 209 -0.14 0.36 -52.77
N LEU A 210 0.31 -0.58 -51.93
CA LEU A 210 1.67 -0.60 -51.38
C LEU A 210 2.65 -1.24 -52.39
N THR A 211 3.94 -0.93 -52.29
CA THR A 211 5.00 -1.69 -53.00
C THR A 211 5.67 -2.69 -52.08
N ASN A 212 6.25 -3.77 -52.63
CA ASN A 212 6.99 -4.76 -51.84
C ASN A 212 8.13 -4.10 -51.06
N ILE A 213 8.21 -4.32 -49.74
CA ILE A 213 9.23 -3.65 -48.92
C ILE A 213 10.53 -4.46 -48.79
N GLU A 214 10.50 -5.72 -49.22
CA GLU A 214 11.62 -6.67 -49.17
C GLU A 214 11.79 -7.34 -50.54
N ASP A 215 12.98 -7.91 -50.76
CA ASP A 215 13.28 -8.72 -51.94
C ASP A 215 12.45 -10.01 -51.90
N VAL A 216 11.79 -10.35 -53.02
CA VAL A 216 11.01 -11.58 -53.17
C VAL A 216 11.71 -12.52 -54.15
N VAL A 217 11.99 -13.73 -53.69
CA VAL A 217 12.63 -14.78 -54.51
C VAL A 217 11.56 -15.51 -55.31
N ASP A 218 11.78 -15.62 -56.62
CA ASP A 218 10.93 -16.35 -57.57
C ASP A 218 11.82 -17.29 -58.42
N GLY A 219 12.04 -18.51 -57.92
CA GLY A 219 13.01 -19.43 -58.51
C GLY A 219 14.43 -18.84 -58.51
N GLU A 220 15.02 -18.67 -59.69
CA GLU A 220 16.34 -18.03 -59.87
C GLU A 220 16.28 -16.49 -59.93
N ASN A 221 15.07 -15.91 -60.01
CA ASN A 221 14.88 -14.46 -60.11
C ASN A 221 14.63 -13.83 -58.73
N THR A 222 15.00 -12.56 -58.58
CA THR A 222 14.71 -11.77 -57.37
C THR A 222 13.99 -10.48 -57.76
N ILE A 223 12.75 -10.33 -57.30
CA ILE A 223 11.99 -9.10 -57.41
C ILE A 223 12.48 -8.17 -56.31
N LYS A 224 13.10 -7.04 -56.69
CA LYS A 224 13.72 -6.12 -55.72
C LYS A 224 12.69 -5.34 -54.93
N ALA A 225 12.99 -5.05 -53.67
CA ALA A 225 12.20 -4.15 -52.84
C ALA A 225 11.86 -2.85 -53.60
N GLY A 226 10.60 -2.44 -53.54
CA GLY A 226 10.06 -1.21 -54.13
C GLY A 226 9.78 -1.28 -55.63
N THR A 227 9.90 -2.44 -56.27
CA THR A 227 9.76 -2.55 -57.74
C THR A 227 8.41 -3.06 -58.22
N GLN A 228 7.63 -3.73 -57.37
CA GLN A 228 6.30 -4.23 -57.72
C GLN A 228 5.27 -3.84 -56.66
N TYR A 229 4.01 -3.77 -57.09
CA TYR A 229 2.86 -3.44 -56.25
C TYR A 229 2.30 -4.70 -55.57
N LEU A 230 1.87 -4.58 -54.32
CA LEU A 230 1.05 -5.60 -53.67
C LEU A 230 -0.35 -5.55 -54.27
N LYS A 231 -0.77 -6.62 -54.94
CA LYS A 231 -2.18 -6.81 -55.33
C LYS A 231 -2.99 -7.52 -54.24
N THR A 232 -2.30 -8.18 -53.31
CA THR A 232 -2.91 -8.79 -52.11
C THR A 232 -2.13 -8.35 -50.87
N LEU A 233 -2.86 -7.87 -49.85
CA LEU A 233 -2.33 -7.37 -48.59
C LEU A 233 -2.96 -8.12 -47.41
N TYR A 234 -2.13 -8.56 -46.47
CA TYR A 234 -2.56 -9.23 -45.24
C TYR A 234 -2.31 -8.32 -44.04
N ILE A 235 -3.36 -8.10 -43.24
CA ILE A 235 -3.30 -7.27 -42.04
C ILE A 235 -3.86 -8.00 -40.82
N TYR A 236 -3.24 -7.74 -39.66
CA TYR A 236 -3.48 -8.47 -38.42
C TYR A 236 -3.84 -7.53 -37.26
N PRO A 237 -5.04 -6.92 -37.27
CA PRO A 237 -5.57 -6.20 -36.12
C PRO A 237 -5.78 -7.16 -34.94
N LYS A 238 -5.59 -6.68 -33.72
CA LYS A 238 -5.45 -7.53 -32.52
C LYS A 238 -6.44 -7.12 -31.43
N ASN A 239 -6.91 -8.08 -30.66
CA ASN A 239 -7.73 -7.87 -29.48
C ASN A 239 -7.17 -8.63 -28.28
N LEU A 240 -7.55 -8.18 -27.08
CA LEU A 240 -7.35 -8.91 -25.84
C LEU A 240 -8.69 -9.47 -25.37
N LYS A 241 -8.67 -10.65 -24.78
CA LYS A 241 -9.81 -11.33 -24.14
C LYS A 241 -9.39 -11.70 -22.73
N THR A 242 -9.10 -10.70 -21.93
CA THR A 242 -8.73 -10.85 -20.53
C THR A 242 -9.88 -10.41 -19.66
N ASP A 243 -10.38 -11.33 -18.85
CA ASP A 243 -11.22 -11.06 -17.68
C ASP A 243 -10.39 -10.69 -16.45
N LYS A 244 -9.06 -10.65 -16.56
CA LYS A 244 -8.18 -10.32 -15.44
C LYS A 244 -8.45 -8.92 -14.91
N VAL A 245 -8.94 -8.90 -13.69
CA VAL A 245 -8.98 -7.72 -12.84
C VAL A 245 -7.56 -7.39 -12.38
N LYS A 246 -7.25 -6.10 -12.25
CA LYS A 246 -6.00 -5.65 -11.62
C LYS A 246 -6.36 -4.91 -10.35
N ILE A 247 -5.58 -5.10 -9.30
CA ILE A 247 -5.77 -4.41 -8.03
C ILE A 247 -4.41 -4.02 -7.46
N ASP A 248 -4.33 -2.91 -6.75
CA ASP A 248 -3.25 -2.65 -5.80
C ASP A 248 -3.74 -1.72 -4.68
N LYS A 249 -3.03 -1.71 -3.55
CA LYS A 249 -3.32 -0.90 -2.37
C LYS A 249 -2.05 -0.45 -1.68
N ASN A 250 -1.96 0.80 -1.25
CA ASN A 250 -0.83 1.26 -0.45
C ASN A 250 -1.25 2.35 0.54
N HIS A 251 -0.30 2.83 1.34
CA HIS A 251 -0.45 4.11 2.02
C HIS A 251 -0.71 5.20 0.99
N ALA A 252 -1.68 6.08 1.26
CA ALA A 252 -1.94 7.20 0.39
C ALA A 252 -0.79 8.21 0.46
N GLN A 253 -0.60 8.95 -0.63
CA GLN A 253 0.27 10.13 -0.61
C GLN A 253 -0.37 11.18 0.33
N TYR A 254 0.31 11.56 1.41
CA TYR A 254 -0.30 12.29 2.54
C TYR A 254 -0.26 13.83 2.36
N ASP A 255 -1.43 14.49 2.33
CA ASP A 255 -1.65 15.95 2.47
C ASP A 255 -1.01 16.87 1.38
N ASP A 256 -1.75 17.90 0.97
CA ASP A 256 -1.38 18.97 0.03
C ASP A 256 -0.23 19.88 0.51
N ILE A 257 0.19 19.83 1.78
CA ILE A 257 1.22 20.74 2.31
C ILE A 257 2.62 20.09 2.36
N ASN A 258 2.80 18.87 2.90
CA ASN A 258 4.16 18.35 3.19
C ASN A 258 4.51 16.93 2.71
N LYS A 259 3.56 16.04 2.34
CA LYS A 259 3.83 14.73 1.68
C LYS A 259 4.90 13.81 2.30
N LYS A 260 5.08 13.81 3.62
CA LYS A 260 6.12 13.01 4.29
C LYS A 260 5.55 11.90 5.15
N TRP A 261 6.00 10.69 4.86
CA TRP A 261 5.94 9.55 5.78
C TRP A 261 7.36 9.23 6.22
N TYR A 262 7.51 8.69 7.44
CA TYR A 262 8.79 8.16 7.91
C TYR A 262 8.64 6.66 8.13
N ASP A 263 9.70 5.91 7.87
CA ASP A 263 9.74 4.47 8.09
C ASP A 263 10.02 4.13 9.55
N GLN A 264 10.09 2.84 9.84
CA GLN A 264 10.41 2.28 11.16
C GLN A 264 11.76 2.72 11.77
N ASN A 265 12.62 3.37 10.98
CA ASN A 265 13.92 3.88 11.40
C ASN A 265 13.96 5.43 11.46
N GLY A 266 12.84 6.10 11.18
CA GLY A 266 12.77 7.56 11.10
C GLY A 266 13.29 8.12 9.78
N THR A 267 13.43 7.30 8.73
CA THR A 267 13.85 7.76 7.39
C THR A 267 12.64 8.11 6.55
N GLU A 268 12.68 9.24 5.82
CA GLU A 268 11.59 9.65 4.93
C GLU A 268 11.32 8.57 3.86
N VAL A 269 10.05 8.15 3.74
CA VAL A 269 9.58 7.22 2.72
C VAL A 269 9.40 7.98 1.41
N PRO A 270 10.08 7.58 0.32
CA PRO A 270 9.97 8.28 -0.95
C PRO A 270 8.54 8.26 -1.51
N ALA A 271 8.12 9.36 -2.13
CA ALA A 271 6.79 9.45 -2.76
C ALA A 271 6.52 8.36 -3.82
N ALA A 272 7.56 7.85 -4.47
CA ALA A 272 7.46 6.75 -5.43
C ALA A 272 7.08 5.41 -4.78
N ASP A 273 7.31 5.23 -3.47
CA ASP A 273 6.96 4.03 -2.71
C ASP A 273 5.57 4.11 -2.07
N LEU A 274 4.86 5.22 -2.28
CA LEU A 274 3.50 5.48 -1.81
C LEU A 274 2.50 5.43 -2.96
N GLY A 275 1.24 5.25 -2.61
CA GLY A 275 0.13 5.16 -3.55
C GLY A 275 0.02 3.81 -4.25
N ALA A 276 -1.18 3.55 -4.77
CA ALA A 276 -1.51 2.27 -5.40
C ALA A 276 -0.98 2.20 -6.83
N ASP A 277 -0.22 1.15 -7.14
CA ASP A 277 0.40 0.89 -8.43
C ASP A 277 0.30 -0.60 -8.80
N TYR A 278 -0.34 -0.90 -9.93
CA TYR A 278 -0.51 -2.28 -10.41
C TYR A 278 0.84 -2.98 -10.64
N ALA A 279 1.89 -2.24 -11.00
CA ALA A 279 3.24 -2.80 -11.14
C ALA A 279 3.84 -3.25 -9.80
N LYS A 280 3.28 -2.80 -8.68
CA LYS A 280 3.71 -3.10 -7.31
C LYS A 280 2.76 -4.04 -6.57
N TYR A 281 1.87 -4.74 -7.29
CA TYR A 281 0.90 -5.69 -6.71
C TYR A 281 1.54 -6.71 -5.73
N GLU A 282 2.70 -7.27 -6.11
CA GLU A 282 3.45 -8.24 -5.30
C GLU A 282 4.65 -7.63 -4.56
N ALA A 283 4.91 -6.34 -4.73
CA ALA A 283 6.08 -5.70 -4.14
C ALA A 283 5.88 -5.45 -2.64
N ASP A 284 6.94 -5.62 -1.86
CA ASP A 284 6.92 -5.27 -0.44
C ASP A 284 6.69 -3.77 -0.25
N LYS A 285 5.66 -3.43 0.52
CA LYS A 285 5.29 -2.04 0.83
C LYS A 285 6.05 -1.57 2.07
N LYS A 286 6.53 -0.33 2.02
CA LYS A 286 7.28 0.25 3.14
C LYS A 286 6.38 0.35 4.38
N THR A 287 6.90 -0.13 5.50
CA THR A 287 6.29 0.11 6.81
C THR A 287 6.44 1.58 7.15
N VAL A 288 5.34 2.26 7.48
CA VAL A 288 5.38 3.64 7.97
C VAL A 288 5.29 3.65 9.49
N SER A 289 5.99 4.59 10.11
CA SER A 289 5.91 4.84 11.53
C SER A 289 4.87 5.92 11.82
N ALA A 290 4.00 5.68 12.79
CA ALA A 290 2.95 6.62 13.18
C ALA A 290 2.71 6.59 14.69
N GLU A 291 2.44 7.76 15.28
CA GLU A 291 2.11 7.86 16.70
C GLU A 291 0.69 7.36 17.02
N LEU A 292 0.45 7.03 18.30
CA LEU A 292 -0.87 6.64 18.80
C LEU A 292 -1.91 7.74 18.52
N GLY A 293 -3.03 7.34 17.92
CA GLY A 293 -4.11 8.23 17.52
C GLY A 293 -3.91 8.91 16.18
N LYS A 294 -2.79 8.66 15.49
CA LYS A 294 -2.56 9.20 14.14
C LYS A 294 -3.52 8.56 13.15
N LYS A 295 -4.14 9.41 12.33
CA LYS A 295 -4.95 9.02 11.17
C LYS A 295 -4.02 8.66 10.00
N VAL A 296 -4.12 7.41 9.53
CA VAL A 296 -3.34 6.82 8.44
C VAL A 296 -4.25 6.63 7.23
N PRO A 297 -4.14 7.44 6.17
CA PRO A 297 -4.90 7.25 4.95
C PRO A 297 -4.31 6.17 4.04
N TYR A 298 -5.20 5.44 3.41
CA TYR A 298 -4.92 4.39 2.45
C TYR A 298 -5.59 4.72 1.12
N GLU A 299 -4.98 4.27 0.04
CA GLU A 299 -5.64 4.22 -1.25
C GLU A 299 -5.50 2.84 -1.88
N SER A 300 -6.55 2.42 -2.58
CA SER A 300 -6.57 1.20 -3.37
C SER A 300 -7.21 1.51 -4.72
N LYS A 301 -6.78 0.81 -5.75
CA LYS A 301 -7.41 0.90 -7.07
C LYS A 301 -7.63 -0.47 -7.66
N THR A 302 -8.74 -0.64 -8.36
CA THR A 302 -9.10 -1.89 -9.04
C THR A 302 -9.62 -1.62 -10.43
N GLU A 303 -8.96 -2.14 -11.47
CA GLU A 303 -9.39 -2.05 -12.86
C GLU A 303 -10.18 -3.30 -13.22
N ILE A 304 -11.47 -3.11 -13.54
CA ILE A 304 -12.33 -4.14 -14.11
C ILE A 304 -12.28 -4.00 -15.64
N PRO A 305 -11.90 -5.05 -16.38
CA PRO A 305 -11.69 -4.96 -17.82
C PRO A 305 -13.00 -4.75 -18.59
N ARG A 306 -12.90 -4.19 -19.81
CA ARG A 306 -14.04 -4.04 -20.72
C ARG A 306 -14.75 -5.39 -20.92
N ASN A 307 -16.08 -5.39 -21.00
CA ASN A 307 -16.93 -6.56 -21.19
C ASN A 307 -16.81 -7.62 -20.08
N TYR A 308 -16.33 -7.24 -18.89
CA TYR A 308 -16.34 -8.12 -17.72
C TYR A 308 -17.75 -8.59 -17.39
N LYS A 309 -17.93 -9.91 -17.26
CA LYS A 309 -19.22 -10.54 -16.95
C LYS A 309 -19.22 -10.95 -15.49
N PHE A 310 -20.21 -10.50 -14.74
CA PHE A 310 -20.38 -10.82 -13.33
C PHE A 310 -21.86 -10.88 -12.98
N GLU A 311 -22.20 -11.67 -11.95
CA GLU A 311 -23.47 -11.54 -11.23
C GLU A 311 -23.26 -10.76 -9.94
N THR A 312 -22.18 -11.07 -9.22
CA THR A 312 -21.68 -10.34 -8.05
C THR A 312 -20.16 -10.32 -8.06
N PHE A 313 -19.57 -9.21 -7.59
CA PHE A 313 -18.20 -9.20 -7.09
C PHE A 313 -18.11 -8.35 -5.83
N SER A 314 -17.02 -8.50 -5.08
CA SER A 314 -16.84 -7.80 -3.82
C SER A 314 -15.38 -7.43 -3.55
N TRP A 315 -15.22 -6.44 -2.66
CA TRP A 315 -13.97 -6.16 -1.97
C TRP A 315 -14.18 -6.34 -0.48
N GLN A 316 -13.27 -7.05 0.18
CA GLN A 316 -13.21 -7.14 1.63
C GLN A 316 -11.93 -6.47 2.10
N ASP A 317 -12.08 -5.46 2.95
CA ASP A 317 -10.98 -4.79 3.62
C ASP A 317 -10.99 -5.13 5.11
N VAL A 318 -9.86 -5.66 5.61
CA VAL A 318 -9.69 -6.10 7.00
C VAL A 318 -8.36 -5.57 7.55
N MET A 319 -8.45 -4.93 8.70
CA MET A 319 -7.34 -4.31 9.42
C MET A 319 -6.98 -5.14 10.65
N SER A 320 -5.71 -5.12 11.04
CA SER A 320 -5.25 -5.70 12.29
C SER A 320 -5.75 -4.94 13.52
N GLU A 321 -5.62 -5.56 14.69
CA GLU A 321 -6.18 -5.09 15.96
C GLU A 321 -5.75 -3.67 16.38
N GLY A 322 -4.53 -3.26 15.99
CA GLY A 322 -3.99 -1.94 16.27
C GLY A 322 -4.55 -0.81 15.39
N LEU A 323 -5.45 -1.12 14.45
CA LEU A 323 -6.04 -0.14 13.55
C LEU A 323 -7.56 -0.10 13.70
N THR A 324 -8.10 1.11 13.84
CA THR A 324 -9.53 1.36 13.83
C THR A 324 -9.92 2.09 12.56
N TYR A 325 -10.77 1.48 11.74
CA TYR A 325 -11.31 2.09 10.52
C TYR A 325 -12.16 3.31 10.87
N ASN A 326 -11.88 4.44 10.21
CA ASN A 326 -12.54 5.72 10.51
C ASN A 326 -13.91 5.90 9.85
N LYS A 327 -14.42 4.89 9.14
CA LYS A 327 -15.74 4.91 8.48
C LYS A 327 -15.88 6.01 7.42
N ASP A 328 -14.74 6.42 6.83
CA ASP A 328 -14.61 7.49 5.85
C ASP A 328 -14.32 7.00 4.42
N LEU A 329 -14.79 5.79 4.07
CA LEU A 329 -14.66 5.25 2.72
C LEU A 329 -15.36 6.11 1.67
N GLU A 330 -14.57 6.54 0.69
CA GLU A 330 -15.00 7.11 -0.58
C GLU A 330 -14.63 6.17 -1.72
N VAL A 331 -15.59 5.87 -2.60
CA VAL A 331 -15.33 5.08 -3.82
C VAL A 331 -15.72 5.88 -5.04
N THR A 332 -14.74 6.11 -5.91
CA THR A 332 -14.93 6.77 -7.20
C THR A 332 -14.58 5.83 -8.34
N ILE A 333 -15.07 6.12 -9.55
CA ILE A 333 -14.77 5.34 -10.75
C ILE A 333 -14.28 6.23 -11.90
N ASP A 334 -13.41 5.65 -12.71
CA ASP A 334 -13.05 6.14 -14.04
C ASP A 334 -13.75 5.28 -15.09
N TYR A 335 -14.38 5.89 -16.10
CA TYR A 335 -15.08 5.18 -17.17
C TYR A 335 -15.18 6.01 -18.47
N ILE A 336 -15.57 5.35 -19.56
CA ILE A 336 -15.84 6.00 -20.85
C ILE A 336 -17.33 6.37 -20.93
N ASP A 337 -17.62 7.65 -21.18
CA ASP A 337 -18.97 8.20 -21.23
C ASP A 337 -19.81 7.64 -22.41
N ALA A 338 -21.09 8.01 -22.48
CA ALA A 338 -22.02 7.54 -23.50
C ALA A 338 -21.62 7.87 -24.94
N ASP A 339 -20.76 8.87 -25.15
CA ASP A 339 -20.19 9.20 -26.46
C ASP A 339 -19.09 8.24 -26.92
N GLY A 340 -18.70 7.26 -26.08
CA GLY A 340 -17.69 6.26 -26.40
C GLY A 340 -16.26 6.79 -26.43
N SER A 341 -15.99 8.03 -25.98
CA SER A 341 -14.68 8.67 -26.11
C SER A 341 -14.24 9.54 -24.94
N THR A 342 -15.19 10.20 -24.26
CA THR A 342 -14.87 11.07 -23.14
C THR A 342 -14.55 10.21 -21.92
N GLN A 343 -13.31 10.26 -21.45
CA GLN A 343 -12.92 9.66 -20.18
C GLN A 343 -13.44 10.51 -19.01
N LYS A 344 -14.35 9.95 -18.22
CA LYS A 344 -14.75 10.50 -16.94
C LYS A 344 -13.82 9.94 -15.87
N THR A 345 -13.24 10.81 -15.07
CA THR A 345 -12.31 10.41 -14.00
C THR A 345 -12.88 10.77 -12.63
N LYS A 346 -12.62 9.94 -11.62
CA LYS A 346 -12.96 10.13 -10.21
C LYS A 346 -14.43 10.52 -9.99
N GLN A 347 -15.34 9.91 -10.75
CA GLN A 347 -16.77 10.13 -10.56
C GLN A 347 -17.26 9.35 -9.33
N PRO A 348 -18.07 9.94 -8.44
CA PRO A 348 -18.60 9.22 -7.28
C PRO A 348 -19.37 7.96 -7.69
N PHE A 349 -19.00 6.80 -7.15
CA PHE A 349 -19.75 5.56 -7.29
C PHE A 349 -20.49 5.23 -5.99
N ILE A 350 -19.76 5.27 -4.88
CA ILE A 350 -20.34 5.20 -3.53
C ILE A 350 -20.28 6.59 -2.91
N SER A 351 -21.44 7.05 -2.46
CA SER A 351 -21.67 8.33 -1.79
C SER A 351 -22.39 8.08 -0.47
N SER A 352 -22.46 9.08 0.39
CA SER A 352 -23.20 9.00 1.66
C SER A 352 -24.66 8.56 1.48
N ALA A 353 -25.28 8.84 0.33
CA ALA A 353 -26.68 8.53 0.04
C ALA A 353 -26.93 7.05 -0.33
N ASN A 354 -25.95 6.37 -0.96
CA ASN A 354 -26.09 4.98 -1.42
C ASN A 354 -25.11 4.02 -0.73
N LYS A 355 -24.33 4.48 0.26
CA LYS A 355 -23.32 3.69 0.97
C LYS A 355 -23.88 2.39 1.54
N THR A 356 -25.05 2.42 2.18
CA THR A 356 -25.67 1.22 2.78
C THR A 356 -26.15 0.19 1.76
N THR A 357 -26.26 0.55 0.48
CA THR A 357 -26.58 -0.39 -0.61
C THR A 357 -25.40 -1.29 -0.96
N TYR A 358 -24.18 -0.75 -0.86
CA TYR A 358 -22.96 -1.41 -1.32
C TYR A 358 -22.03 -1.82 -0.18
N VAL A 359 -22.03 -1.11 0.95
CA VAL A 359 -21.01 -1.19 1.98
C VAL A 359 -21.57 -1.72 3.30
N THR A 360 -20.90 -2.74 3.85
CA THR A 360 -21.07 -3.18 5.24
C THR A 360 -19.81 -2.78 6.02
N GLU A 361 -19.95 -1.92 7.03
CA GLU A 361 -18.81 -1.42 7.82
C GLU A 361 -18.63 -2.17 9.13
N ARG A 362 -17.37 -2.36 9.52
CA ARG A 362 -16.90 -2.89 10.81
C ARG A 362 -15.92 -1.91 11.44
N ASP A 363 -15.53 -2.12 12.69
CA ASP A 363 -14.51 -1.25 13.32
C ASP A 363 -13.09 -1.53 12.79
N ASN A 364 -12.87 -2.70 12.20
CA ASN A 364 -11.61 -3.10 11.59
C ASN A 364 -11.66 -3.16 10.05
N GLY A 365 -12.60 -2.48 9.38
CA GLY A 365 -12.65 -2.43 7.92
C GLY A 365 -14.05 -2.45 7.35
N PHE A 366 -14.21 -2.96 6.14
CA PHE A 366 -15.48 -2.94 5.41
C PHE A 366 -15.57 -4.05 4.36
N ASP A 367 -16.79 -4.37 3.94
CA ASP A 367 -17.05 -5.13 2.72
C ASP A 367 -17.81 -4.24 1.73
N VAL A 368 -17.36 -4.18 0.48
CA VAL A 368 -18.09 -3.59 -0.64
C VAL A 368 -18.61 -4.72 -1.53
N LYS A 369 -19.91 -4.74 -1.79
CA LYS A 369 -20.56 -5.71 -2.68
C LYS A 369 -21.27 -5.00 -3.81
N VAL A 370 -21.04 -5.45 -5.05
CA VAL A 370 -21.73 -4.96 -6.25
C VAL A 370 -22.41 -6.14 -6.94
N THR A 371 -23.72 -6.07 -7.11
CA THR A 371 -24.49 -7.04 -7.92
C THR A 371 -24.87 -6.41 -9.26
N LYS A 372 -24.98 -7.24 -10.30
CA LYS A 372 -25.36 -6.81 -11.65
C LYS A 372 -26.70 -6.08 -11.69
N ASP A 373 -27.69 -6.59 -10.94
CA ASP A 373 -29.02 -5.98 -10.86
C ASP A 373 -28.98 -4.53 -10.34
N GLN A 374 -28.03 -4.21 -9.45
CA GLN A 374 -27.86 -2.86 -8.90
C GLN A 374 -27.28 -1.86 -9.93
N VAL A 375 -26.55 -2.34 -10.94
CA VAL A 375 -25.70 -1.49 -11.81
C VAL A 375 -25.89 -1.76 -13.31
N THR A 376 -27.04 -2.33 -13.69
CA THR A 376 -27.35 -2.71 -15.08
C THR A 376 -27.29 -1.51 -16.04
N ASP A 377 -27.85 -0.37 -15.66
CA ASP A 377 -27.89 0.83 -16.52
C ASP A 377 -26.69 1.77 -16.33
N THR A 378 -25.71 1.38 -15.51
CA THR A 378 -24.53 2.18 -15.19
C THR A 378 -23.25 1.41 -15.48
N LEU A 379 -22.71 0.68 -14.49
CA LEU A 379 -21.44 0.00 -14.60
C LEU A 379 -21.40 -0.99 -15.77
N VAL A 380 -22.49 -1.75 -15.99
CA VAL A 380 -22.54 -2.70 -17.11
C VAL A 380 -22.45 -1.99 -18.45
N GLU A 381 -23.10 -0.83 -18.61
CA GLU A 381 -22.99 -0.01 -19.82
C GLU A 381 -21.59 0.60 -19.98
N TYR A 382 -20.96 1.03 -18.89
CA TYR A 382 -19.59 1.54 -18.91
C TYR A 382 -18.59 0.47 -19.35
N LEU A 383 -18.74 -0.75 -18.81
CA LEU A 383 -17.89 -1.88 -19.15
C LEU A 383 -18.04 -2.31 -20.61
N LYS A 384 -19.16 -2.04 -21.30
CA LYS A 384 -19.28 -2.27 -22.75
C LYS A 384 -18.39 -1.32 -23.57
N ARG A 385 -18.10 -0.13 -23.04
CA ARG A 385 -17.37 0.95 -23.72
C ARG A 385 -15.88 0.87 -23.44
N GLY A 386 -15.47 0.54 -22.22
CA GLY A 386 -14.07 0.41 -21.83
C GLY A 386 -13.86 -0.22 -20.46
N PRO A 387 -12.61 -0.36 -19.99
CA PRO A 387 -12.34 -0.74 -18.62
C PRO A 387 -12.88 0.32 -17.65
N VAL A 388 -13.27 -0.12 -16.46
CA VAL A 388 -13.70 0.76 -15.36
C VAL A 388 -12.74 0.61 -14.20
N THR A 389 -12.16 1.71 -13.74
CA THR A 389 -11.24 1.70 -12.59
C THR A 389 -11.95 2.24 -11.36
N PHE A 390 -12.07 1.41 -10.32
CA PHE A 390 -12.50 1.81 -8.98
C PHE A 390 -11.32 2.37 -8.20
N HIS A 391 -11.53 3.48 -7.51
CA HIS A 391 -10.57 4.09 -6.58
C HIS A 391 -11.20 4.16 -5.20
N PHE A 392 -10.55 3.55 -4.22
CA PHE A 392 -10.95 3.53 -2.82
C PHE A 392 -10.04 4.47 -2.04
N LYS A 393 -10.62 5.40 -1.30
CA LYS A 393 -9.92 6.26 -0.35
C LYS A 393 -10.57 6.16 1.01
N TYR A 394 -9.78 5.92 2.03
CA TYR A 394 -10.25 5.74 3.41
C TYR A 394 -9.06 5.86 4.35
N SER A 395 -9.32 5.76 5.64
CA SER A 395 -8.26 5.80 6.64
C SER A 395 -8.54 4.93 7.85
N ALA A 396 -7.48 4.66 8.59
CA ALA A 396 -7.55 4.04 9.90
C ALA A 396 -6.79 4.87 10.93
N THR A 397 -7.20 4.80 12.19
CA THR A 397 -6.49 5.42 13.31
C THR A 397 -5.68 4.36 14.02
N VAL A 398 -4.39 4.63 14.28
CA VAL A 398 -3.55 3.78 15.15
C VAL A 398 -4.11 3.85 16.56
N ASN A 399 -4.51 2.72 17.12
CA ASN A 399 -5.23 2.66 18.39
C ASN A 399 -4.36 2.06 19.52
N LYS A 400 -4.90 2.06 20.74
CA LYS A 400 -4.21 1.60 21.95
C LYS A 400 -3.97 0.08 22.03
N ASP A 401 -4.62 -0.70 21.18
CA ASP A 401 -4.44 -2.16 21.09
C ASP A 401 -3.24 -2.52 20.18
N THR A 402 -2.55 -1.52 19.62
CA THR A 402 -1.29 -1.73 18.91
C THR A 402 -0.21 -2.23 19.87
N VAL A 403 0.50 -3.29 19.51
CA VAL A 403 1.69 -3.75 20.25
C VAL A 403 2.92 -3.04 19.72
N VAL A 404 3.80 -2.58 20.62
CA VAL A 404 5.01 -1.83 20.25
C VAL A 404 5.89 -2.66 19.32
N ASP A 405 6.37 -2.05 18.24
CA ASP A 405 7.20 -2.69 17.21
C ASP A 405 6.52 -3.89 16.49
N LYS A 406 5.19 -4.08 16.64
CA LYS A 406 4.40 -5.03 15.85
C LYS A 406 3.78 -4.31 14.65
N PRO A 407 4.15 -4.68 13.41
CA PRO A 407 3.48 -4.17 12.22
C PRO A 407 1.98 -4.44 12.24
N GLN A 408 1.21 -3.38 12.03
CA GLN A 408 -0.22 -3.42 11.80
C GLN A 408 -0.48 -3.37 10.30
N THR A 409 -1.36 -4.25 9.82
CA THR A 409 -1.59 -4.48 8.39
C THR A 409 -2.99 -4.04 8.01
N ASN A 410 -3.11 -3.61 6.76
CA ASN A 410 -4.39 -3.30 6.16
C ASN A 410 -4.57 -4.08 4.85
N SER A 411 -5.43 -5.09 4.83
CA SER A 411 -5.57 -6.03 3.70
C SER A 411 -6.88 -5.81 2.94
N ILE A 412 -6.79 -5.53 1.64
CA ILE A 412 -7.95 -5.56 0.75
C ILE A 412 -7.90 -6.82 -0.12
N THR A 413 -9.03 -7.48 -0.31
CA THR A 413 -9.17 -8.66 -1.17
C THR A 413 -10.31 -8.43 -2.15
N TYR A 414 -10.07 -8.58 -3.44
CA TYR A 414 -11.10 -8.64 -4.46
C TYR A 414 -11.53 -10.09 -4.68
N THR A 415 -12.84 -10.35 -4.74
CA THR A 415 -13.39 -11.68 -4.99
C THR A 415 -14.51 -11.59 -6.03
N PRO A 416 -14.49 -12.43 -7.10
CA PRO A 416 -15.62 -12.59 -8.01
C PRO A 416 -16.73 -13.40 -7.34
N GLY A 417 -17.44 -12.76 -6.41
CA GLY A 417 -18.53 -13.36 -5.66
C GLY A 417 -18.93 -12.52 -4.44
N GLU A 418 -19.66 -13.15 -3.53
CA GLU A 418 -20.02 -12.57 -2.24
C GLU A 418 -18.79 -12.41 -1.33
N PRO A 419 -18.77 -11.41 -0.45
CA PRO A 419 -17.69 -11.24 0.51
C PRO A 419 -17.68 -12.39 1.52
N ASN A 420 -16.48 -12.84 1.91
CA ASN A 420 -16.31 -13.91 2.89
C ASN A 420 -16.62 -13.42 4.31
N GLY A 421 -17.73 -13.87 4.91
CA GLY A 421 -18.23 -13.37 6.20
C GLY A 421 -17.38 -13.70 7.44
N GLY A 422 -16.37 -14.57 7.30
CA GLY A 422 -15.57 -15.11 8.40
C GLY A 422 -16.26 -16.27 9.14
N GLY A 423 -15.47 -17.03 9.90
CA GLY A 423 -15.93 -18.16 10.70
C GLY A 423 -16.17 -17.78 12.15
N LYS A 424 -17.41 -17.92 12.63
CA LYS A 424 -17.73 -17.69 14.05
C LYS A 424 -17.31 -18.88 14.90
N VAL A 425 -16.62 -18.64 16.01
CA VAL A 425 -16.10 -19.67 16.92
C VAL A 425 -16.14 -19.18 18.37
N THR A 426 -16.37 -20.08 19.32
CA THR A 426 -16.47 -19.73 20.75
C THR A 426 -15.32 -20.38 21.51
N THR A 427 -14.58 -19.57 22.25
CA THR A 427 -13.49 -20.02 23.13
C THR A 427 -14.01 -20.91 24.26
N GLY A 428 -13.20 -21.88 24.70
CA GLY A 428 -13.46 -22.68 25.89
C GLY A 428 -12.82 -22.09 27.15
N THR A 429 -12.73 -22.92 28.20
CA THR A 429 -12.04 -22.59 29.46
C THR A 429 -10.54 -22.35 29.28
N ASP A 430 -9.95 -22.90 28.21
CA ASP A 430 -8.54 -22.74 27.85
C ASP A 430 -8.23 -21.43 27.12
N LYS A 431 -9.24 -20.53 26.95
CA LYS A 431 -9.05 -19.16 26.45
C LYS A 431 -8.40 -19.12 25.07
N SER A 432 -8.80 -20.05 24.20
CA SER A 432 -8.13 -20.27 22.93
C SER A 432 -9.06 -20.53 21.75
N ILE A 433 -8.53 -20.28 20.55
CA ILE A 433 -9.13 -20.69 19.27
C ILE A 433 -8.07 -21.47 18.50
N THR A 434 -8.39 -22.71 18.11
CA THR A 434 -7.54 -23.51 17.23
C THR A 434 -7.98 -23.34 15.78
N VAL A 435 -7.07 -22.96 14.89
CA VAL A 435 -7.30 -22.87 13.44
C VAL A 435 -6.76 -24.13 12.77
N ASN A 436 -7.68 -24.94 12.24
CA ASN A 436 -7.37 -26.16 11.48
C ASN A 436 -7.60 -25.88 10.01
N LYS A 437 -6.52 -25.59 9.29
CA LYS A 437 -6.57 -25.15 7.90
C LYS A 437 -6.29 -26.30 6.93
N THR A 438 -7.11 -26.39 5.88
CA THR A 438 -6.98 -27.33 4.76
C THR A 438 -7.13 -26.62 3.41
N TRP A 439 -6.73 -27.30 2.34
CA TRP A 439 -6.69 -26.76 0.98
C TRP A 439 -7.35 -27.71 -0.01
N GLY A 440 -8.70 -27.77 -0.01
CA GLY A 440 -9.50 -28.30 -1.13
C GLY A 440 -9.09 -29.68 -1.68
N ASP A 441 -9.49 -29.98 -2.92
CA ASP A 441 -9.15 -31.19 -3.67
C ASP A 441 -8.43 -30.81 -4.99
N PRO A 442 -7.20 -31.32 -5.26
CA PRO A 442 -6.42 -32.18 -4.39
C PRO A 442 -5.97 -31.42 -3.14
N LYS A 443 -5.97 -32.10 -1.99
CA LYS A 443 -5.41 -31.65 -0.69
C LYS A 443 -3.89 -31.47 -0.76
N ALA A 444 -3.41 -30.80 -1.80
CA ALA A 444 -2.04 -30.48 -2.06
C ALA A 444 -1.63 -29.31 -1.18
N GLU A 445 -0.32 -29.23 -0.89
CA GLU A 445 0.24 -28.03 -0.27
C GLU A 445 -0.03 -26.82 -1.17
N PRO A 446 -0.42 -25.68 -0.59
CA PRO A 446 -0.74 -24.51 -1.38
C PRO A 446 0.53 -23.94 -2.01
N THR A 447 0.38 -23.25 -3.14
CA THR A 447 1.48 -22.49 -3.76
C THR A 447 1.65 -21.08 -3.17
N VAL A 448 0.78 -20.69 -2.25
CA VAL A 448 0.82 -19.36 -1.60
C VAL A 448 1.98 -19.28 -0.61
N SER A 449 2.61 -18.12 -0.54
CA SER A 449 3.71 -17.83 0.38
C SER A 449 3.24 -17.26 1.72
N GLN A 450 1.98 -16.79 1.80
CA GLN A 450 1.46 -16.06 2.94
C GLN A 450 -0.04 -16.33 3.18
N VAL A 451 -0.42 -16.43 4.46
CA VAL A 451 -1.82 -16.42 4.93
C VAL A 451 -1.94 -15.47 6.10
N THR A 452 -2.96 -14.61 6.11
CA THR A 452 -3.24 -13.71 7.24
C THR A 452 -4.57 -14.07 7.91
N TYR A 453 -4.55 -14.20 9.24
CA TYR A 453 -5.75 -14.38 10.06
C TYR A 453 -6.04 -13.13 10.89
N TYR A 454 -7.30 -12.75 10.95
CA TYR A 454 -7.82 -11.67 11.79
C TYR A 454 -8.89 -12.23 12.73
N VAL A 455 -8.84 -11.85 14.00
CA VAL A 455 -9.83 -12.24 15.00
C VAL A 455 -10.60 -10.99 15.42
N GLU A 456 -11.92 -11.05 15.28
CA GLU A 456 -12.86 -9.99 15.62
C GLU A 456 -13.70 -10.40 16.83
N ASP A 457 -14.01 -9.46 17.72
CA ASP A 457 -15.04 -9.66 18.74
C ASP A 457 -16.47 -9.64 18.14
N ALA A 458 -17.48 -9.79 18.98
CA ALA A 458 -18.88 -9.82 18.56
C ALA A 458 -19.37 -8.51 17.90
N ASN A 459 -18.65 -7.40 18.06
CA ASN A 459 -18.98 -6.10 17.49
C ASN A 459 -18.20 -5.80 16.20
N GLY A 460 -17.33 -6.72 15.75
CA GLY A 460 -16.46 -6.49 14.59
C GLY A 460 -15.23 -5.64 14.92
N LYS A 461 -14.84 -5.54 16.20
CA LYS A 461 -13.57 -4.94 16.59
C LYS A 461 -12.46 -5.99 16.49
N GLY A 462 -11.36 -5.65 15.82
CA GLY A 462 -10.17 -6.51 15.78
C GLY A 462 -9.54 -6.66 17.17
N VAL A 463 -9.21 -7.90 17.56
CA VAL A 463 -8.55 -8.21 18.85
C VAL A 463 -7.20 -8.91 18.66
N ALA A 464 -7.00 -9.58 17.54
CA ALA A 464 -5.73 -10.19 17.19
C ALA A 464 -5.58 -10.35 15.68
N SER A 465 -4.34 -10.39 15.20
CA SER A 465 -4.00 -10.74 13.83
C SER A 465 -2.66 -11.44 13.76
N VAL A 466 -2.51 -12.34 12.78
CA VAL A 466 -1.22 -12.98 12.49
C VAL A 466 -1.06 -13.19 11.00
N THR A 467 0.10 -12.80 10.48
CA THR A 467 0.55 -13.14 9.13
C THR A 467 1.53 -14.30 9.24
N LEU A 468 1.24 -15.39 8.53
CA LEU A 468 2.05 -16.60 8.51
C LEU A 468 2.69 -16.77 7.14
N THR A 469 3.93 -17.25 7.13
CA THR A 469 4.68 -17.65 5.93
C THR A 469 5.20 -19.07 6.11
N ASN A 470 5.75 -19.66 5.05
CA ASN A 470 6.39 -20.98 5.13
C ASN A 470 7.58 -21.07 6.10
N THR A 471 8.08 -19.94 6.63
CA THR A 471 9.14 -19.87 7.64
C THR A 471 8.62 -19.64 9.06
N SER A 472 7.32 -19.37 9.24
CA SER A 472 6.72 -19.11 10.55
C SER A 472 6.78 -20.35 11.44
N THR A 473 7.28 -20.18 12.66
CA THR A 473 7.37 -21.23 13.69
C THR A 473 7.20 -20.63 15.09
N GLY A 474 6.94 -21.47 16.09
CA GLY A 474 6.88 -21.06 17.49
C GLY A 474 5.69 -20.14 17.81
N LYS A 475 5.89 -19.26 18.80
CA LYS A 475 4.87 -18.32 19.28
C LYS A 475 5.09 -16.94 18.66
N ILE A 476 4.04 -16.38 18.09
CA ILE A 476 4.03 -15.05 17.48
C ILE A 476 3.08 -14.16 18.27
N VAL A 477 3.50 -12.93 18.56
CA VAL A 477 2.60 -11.95 19.20
C VAL A 477 1.52 -11.54 18.21
N ALA A 478 0.27 -11.85 18.53
CA ALA A 478 -0.88 -11.62 17.66
C ALA A 478 -1.72 -10.39 18.07
N GLY A 479 -1.64 -9.98 19.32
CA GLY A 479 -2.31 -8.80 19.86
C GLY A 479 -1.95 -8.57 21.34
N PRO A 480 -2.55 -7.58 22.01
CA PRO A 480 -2.28 -7.31 23.43
C PRO A 480 -2.59 -8.52 24.32
N GLY A 481 -1.53 -9.17 24.81
CA GLY A 481 -1.66 -10.40 25.64
C GLY A 481 -2.17 -11.63 24.88
N ILE A 482 -2.19 -11.59 23.54
CA ILE A 482 -2.63 -12.69 22.68
C ILE A 482 -1.44 -13.17 21.84
N GLU A 483 -1.21 -14.47 21.87
CA GLU A 483 -0.19 -15.15 21.07
C GLU A 483 -0.84 -16.11 20.08
N PHE A 484 -0.21 -16.30 18.93
CA PHE A 484 -0.49 -17.38 18.00
C PHE A 484 0.65 -18.40 18.04
N GLU A 485 0.33 -19.63 18.44
CA GLU A 485 1.25 -20.75 18.40
C GLU A 485 1.11 -21.47 17.05
N VAL A 486 2.17 -21.46 16.24
CA VAL A 486 2.19 -22.09 14.92
C VAL A 486 2.13 -23.61 15.08
N GLY A 487 1.19 -24.25 14.37
CA GLY A 487 1.01 -25.69 14.40
C GLY A 487 2.01 -26.45 13.53
N ALA A 488 1.78 -27.76 13.36
CA ALA A 488 2.64 -28.61 12.53
C ALA A 488 2.66 -28.20 11.04
N LYS A 489 1.61 -27.52 10.58
CA LYS A 489 1.55 -26.84 9.28
C LYS A 489 1.65 -25.35 9.54
N TRP A 490 2.51 -24.66 8.80
CA TRP A 490 2.80 -23.23 9.00
C TRP A 490 1.56 -22.32 8.88
N TYR A 491 0.53 -22.78 8.16
CA TYR A 491 -0.76 -22.10 7.96
C TYR A 491 -1.85 -22.51 8.98
N SER A 492 -1.52 -23.35 9.97
CA SER A 492 -2.43 -23.77 11.05
C SER A 492 -1.85 -23.38 12.41
N GLY A 493 -2.65 -23.33 13.46
CA GLY A 493 -2.15 -23.01 14.79
C GLY A 493 -3.23 -22.68 15.81
N LYS A 494 -2.83 -22.02 16.89
CA LYS A 494 -3.70 -21.76 18.04
C LYS A 494 -3.51 -20.33 18.57
N PHE A 495 -4.57 -19.54 18.55
CA PHE A 495 -4.62 -18.29 19.31
C PHE A 495 -4.83 -18.60 20.79
N THR A 496 -4.04 -17.99 21.68
CA THR A 496 -4.13 -18.13 23.13
C THR A 496 -4.19 -16.77 23.82
N GLY A 497 -4.75 -16.69 25.02
CA GLY A 497 -4.88 -15.43 25.77
C GLY A 497 -6.18 -14.67 25.49
N LEU A 498 -7.15 -15.30 24.83
CA LEU A 498 -8.47 -14.72 24.57
C LEU A 498 -9.34 -14.74 25.82
N LYS A 499 -10.48 -14.02 25.80
CA LYS A 499 -11.47 -14.13 26.88
C LYS A 499 -12.17 -15.49 26.82
N GLU A 500 -12.40 -16.09 27.98
CA GLU A 500 -13.09 -17.38 28.15
C GLU A 500 -14.57 -17.29 27.73
N ASN A 501 -15.12 -18.38 27.20
CA ASN A 501 -16.54 -18.52 26.81
C ASN A 501 -17.08 -17.37 25.94
N THR A 502 -16.20 -16.76 25.15
CA THR A 502 -16.49 -15.60 24.30
C THR A 502 -16.49 -16.01 22.84
N GLN A 503 -17.50 -15.56 22.08
CA GLN A 503 -17.59 -15.75 20.64
C GLN A 503 -16.75 -14.71 19.89
N TYR A 504 -16.03 -15.17 18.88
CA TYR A 504 -15.24 -14.35 17.96
C TYR A 504 -15.57 -14.71 16.51
N THR A 505 -15.22 -13.84 15.58
CA THR A 505 -15.21 -14.13 14.14
C THR A 505 -13.77 -14.16 13.66
N VAL A 506 -13.34 -15.25 13.02
CA VAL A 506 -12.02 -15.33 12.38
C VAL A 506 -12.18 -15.13 10.88
N ARG A 507 -11.43 -14.17 10.32
CA ARG A 507 -11.32 -13.96 8.87
C ARG A 507 -9.96 -14.40 8.37
N GLU A 508 -9.94 -14.96 7.17
CA GLU A 508 -8.72 -15.24 6.43
C GLU A 508 -8.59 -14.28 5.25
N ALA A 509 -7.39 -13.79 5.01
CA ALA A 509 -7.01 -13.13 3.77
C ALA A 509 -5.89 -13.91 3.09
N VAL A 510 -6.18 -14.44 1.90
CA VAL A 510 -5.25 -15.21 1.08
C VAL A 510 -5.55 -15.01 -0.41
N VAL A 511 -4.52 -14.93 -1.24
CA VAL A 511 -4.65 -14.80 -2.69
C VAL A 511 -5.04 -16.13 -3.33
N GLY A 512 -5.97 -16.12 -4.28
CA GLY A 512 -6.26 -17.27 -5.14
C GLY A 512 -7.18 -18.34 -4.53
N TYR A 513 -7.84 -18.07 -3.39
CA TYR A 513 -8.70 -19.05 -2.73
C TYR A 513 -9.91 -18.42 -2.04
N ASP A 514 -10.98 -19.20 -1.97
CA ASP A 514 -12.18 -18.88 -1.21
C ASP A 514 -12.31 -19.81 0.02
N PRO A 515 -12.38 -19.26 1.25
CA PRO A 515 -12.46 -20.05 2.48
C PRO A 515 -13.88 -20.51 2.80
N THR A 516 -14.01 -21.75 3.26
CA THR A 516 -15.21 -22.29 3.91
C THR A 516 -14.92 -22.55 5.38
N TYR A 517 -15.76 -22.02 6.27
CA TYR A 517 -15.56 -22.08 7.71
C TYR A 517 -16.46 -23.13 8.37
N THR A 518 -15.88 -24.03 9.16
CA THR A 518 -16.59 -25.09 9.90
C THR A 518 -16.24 -25.05 11.38
N PRO A 519 -17.07 -24.40 12.23
CA PRO A 519 -16.80 -24.34 13.67
C PRO A 519 -17.12 -25.66 14.37
N ASN A 520 -16.28 -26.02 15.34
CA ASN A 520 -16.46 -27.18 16.23
C ASN A 520 -15.88 -26.86 17.61
N GLY A 521 -16.73 -26.39 18.53
CA GLY A 521 -16.28 -25.91 19.84
C GLY A 521 -15.32 -24.72 19.72
N SER A 522 -14.15 -24.83 20.36
CA SER A 522 -13.05 -23.84 20.25
C SER A 522 -12.13 -24.05 19.04
N THR A 523 -12.48 -24.96 18.15
CA THR A 523 -11.74 -25.21 16.90
C THR A 523 -12.52 -24.66 15.73
N LEU A 524 -11.82 -23.96 14.83
CA LEU A 524 -12.34 -23.50 13.55
C LEU A 524 -11.63 -24.23 12.42
N GLY A 525 -12.36 -25.09 11.71
CA GLY A 525 -11.93 -25.62 10.43
C GLY A 525 -12.04 -24.55 9.34
N ILE A 526 -10.99 -24.38 8.55
CA ILE A 526 -10.99 -23.49 7.38
C ILE A 526 -10.54 -24.32 6.18
N ASP A 527 -11.40 -24.48 5.17
CA ASP A 527 -11.08 -25.20 3.94
C ASP A 527 -11.07 -24.25 2.75
N ASN A 528 -9.93 -24.15 2.06
CA ASN A 528 -9.77 -23.24 0.94
C ASN A 528 -9.96 -23.93 -0.39
N LYS A 529 -10.95 -23.48 -1.14
CA LYS A 529 -11.17 -23.87 -2.53
C LYS A 529 -10.40 -22.93 -3.45
N SER A 530 -9.70 -23.47 -4.44
CA SER A 530 -8.97 -22.65 -5.41
C SER A 530 -9.93 -21.76 -6.20
N ASN A 531 -9.61 -20.47 -6.25
CA ASN A 531 -10.23 -19.44 -7.06
C ASN A 531 -9.14 -18.43 -7.47
N PRO A 532 -8.43 -18.67 -8.60
CA PRO A 532 -7.31 -17.83 -9.05
C PRO A 532 -7.66 -16.35 -9.26
N ASP A 533 -8.95 -16.03 -9.43
CA ASP A 533 -9.46 -14.68 -9.65
C ASP A 533 -9.72 -13.91 -8.35
N THR A 534 -9.57 -14.55 -7.18
CA THR A 534 -9.51 -13.87 -5.89
C THR A 534 -8.14 -13.21 -5.72
N LEU A 535 -8.11 -11.88 -5.79
CA LEU A 535 -6.87 -11.08 -5.82
C LEU A 535 -6.64 -10.38 -4.49
N LYS A 536 -5.40 -10.40 -4.03
CA LYS A 536 -4.99 -9.78 -2.77
C LYS A 536 -3.58 -9.19 -2.95
N PRO A 537 -3.43 -7.86 -3.09
CA PRO A 537 -2.12 -7.24 -3.14
C PRO A 537 -1.38 -7.42 -1.82
N THR A 538 -0.07 -7.18 -1.85
CA THR A 538 0.72 -7.04 -0.61
C THR A 538 0.14 -5.94 0.29
N GLU A 539 0.36 -6.03 1.59
CA GLU A 539 -0.28 -5.14 2.56
C GLU A 539 0.64 -3.97 2.93
N PRO A 540 0.18 -2.71 2.89
CA PRO A 540 0.88 -1.63 3.56
C PRO A 540 0.87 -1.87 5.08
N LYS A 541 1.98 -1.53 5.73
CA LYS A 541 2.18 -1.73 7.18
C LYS A 541 2.34 -0.40 7.88
N VAL A 542 1.79 -0.29 9.08
CA VAL A 542 2.06 0.83 9.99
C VAL A 542 2.40 0.29 11.36
N GLU A 543 3.33 0.92 12.05
CA GLU A 543 3.65 0.58 13.42
C GLU A 543 3.95 1.82 14.24
N PHE A 544 3.95 1.61 15.55
CA PHE A 544 4.39 2.59 16.50
C PHE A 544 5.48 1.99 17.39
N HIS A 545 6.19 2.84 18.09
CA HIS A 545 7.38 2.46 18.82
C HIS A 545 7.31 2.91 20.27
N GLY A 546 8.38 2.64 21.00
CA GLY A 546 8.54 3.09 22.37
C GLY A 546 9.96 2.95 22.87
N ARG A 547 10.14 3.33 24.14
CA ARG A 547 11.40 3.17 24.86
C ARG A 547 11.15 2.83 26.32
N LYS A 548 11.94 1.91 26.84
CA LYS A 548 12.03 1.59 28.28
C LYS A 548 13.22 2.28 28.91
N PHE A 549 13.08 2.63 30.17
CA PHE A 549 14.09 3.34 30.95
C PHE A 549 14.20 2.71 32.34
N VAL A 550 15.40 2.79 32.92
CA VAL A 550 15.61 2.38 34.31
C VAL A 550 16.40 3.42 35.10
N LYS A 551 15.75 3.95 36.13
CA LYS A 551 16.30 4.93 37.08
C LYS A 551 17.17 4.24 38.12
N TYR A 552 18.39 4.76 38.32
CA TYR A 552 19.35 4.17 39.26
C TYR A 552 20.27 5.22 39.92
N ASP A 553 20.94 4.82 41.02
CA ASP A 553 21.96 5.62 41.71
C ASP A 553 23.27 5.66 40.89
N GLN A 554 23.79 6.85 40.62
CA GLN A 554 25.01 7.00 39.82
C GLN A 554 26.25 6.30 40.42
N LEU A 555 26.36 6.25 41.75
CA LEU A 555 27.51 5.67 42.46
C LEU A 555 27.31 4.19 42.79
N ASP A 556 26.06 3.76 42.90
CA ASP A 556 25.68 2.36 43.10
C ASP A 556 24.77 1.90 41.95
N GLY A 557 25.41 1.39 40.89
CA GLY A 557 24.76 0.89 39.68
C GLY A 557 23.70 -0.19 39.91
N THR A 558 23.69 -0.83 41.09
CA THR A 558 22.73 -1.87 41.47
C THR A 558 21.47 -1.30 42.13
N LYS A 559 21.55 -0.07 42.63
CA LYS A 559 20.47 0.56 43.39
C LYS A 559 19.47 1.25 42.46
N ARG A 560 18.30 0.64 42.35
CA ARG A 560 17.13 1.17 41.62
C ARG A 560 16.40 2.25 42.41
N LEU A 561 15.87 3.26 41.72
CA LEU A 561 15.24 4.42 42.36
C LEU A 561 13.78 4.59 41.93
N ALA A 562 12.89 4.65 42.92
CA ALA A 562 11.45 4.85 42.72
C ALA A 562 11.04 6.32 42.81
N GLY A 563 9.94 6.67 42.14
CA GLY A 563 9.26 7.96 42.29
C GLY A 563 9.94 9.16 41.60
N ALA A 564 10.87 8.93 40.66
CA ALA A 564 11.30 9.98 39.74
C ALA A 564 10.18 10.26 38.75
N GLU A 565 9.91 11.54 38.46
CA GLU A 565 8.87 11.96 37.51
C GLU A 565 9.53 12.63 36.28
N PHE A 566 9.09 12.22 35.09
CA PHE A 566 9.62 12.66 33.80
C PHE A 566 8.53 13.12 32.85
N VAL A 567 8.88 14.04 31.96
CA VAL A 567 8.08 14.38 30.77
C VAL A 567 8.89 14.13 29.50
N VAL A 568 8.19 13.84 28.40
CA VAL A 568 8.81 13.60 27.09
C VAL A 568 8.67 14.84 26.23
N LYS A 569 9.77 15.25 25.59
CA LYS A 569 9.85 16.39 24.68
C LYS A 569 10.26 15.91 23.28
N ASN A 570 9.59 16.42 22.25
CA ASN A 570 9.95 16.17 20.86
C ASN A 570 11.26 16.93 20.54
N ASN A 571 12.20 16.22 19.91
CA ASN A 571 13.49 16.74 19.48
C ASN A 571 13.81 16.29 18.03
N ILE A 572 12.77 16.02 17.24
CA ILE A 572 12.88 15.61 15.84
C ILE A 572 13.16 16.85 15.01
N THR A 573 14.36 16.93 14.43
CA THR A 573 14.76 18.07 13.61
C THR A 573 13.85 18.21 12.39
N GLY A 574 13.22 19.38 12.24
CA GLY A 574 12.32 19.68 11.11
C GLY A 574 10.88 19.23 11.31
N ASP A 575 10.52 18.70 12.49
CA ASP A 575 9.14 18.49 12.91
C ASP A 575 8.52 19.82 13.41
N ASP A 576 7.26 20.08 13.06
CA ASP A 576 6.53 21.28 13.50
C ASP A 576 6.30 21.34 15.03
N ASN A 577 6.58 20.24 15.72
CA ASN A 577 6.45 20.09 17.16
C ASN A 577 7.80 20.00 17.89
N ASP A 578 8.92 20.25 17.21
CA ASP A 578 10.22 20.34 17.86
C ASP A 578 10.17 21.30 19.07
N GLY A 579 10.67 20.83 20.21
CA GLY A 579 10.67 21.55 21.47
C GLY A 579 9.39 21.44 22.32
N LYS A 580 8.31 20.87 21.78
CA LYS A 580 7.02 20.68 22.50
C LYS A 580 7.00 19.36 23.29
N TYR A 581 6.05 19.24 24.21
CA TYR A 581 5.94 18.10 25.12
C TYR A 581 4.80 17.16 24.73
N LEU A 582 4.98 15.86 25.01
CA LEU A 582 4.00 14.83 24.72
C LEU A 582 2.79 15.00 25.64
N VAL A 583 1.62 15.20 25.05
CA VAL A 583 0.34 15.40 25.74
C VAL A 583 -0.63 14.31 25.32
N ALA A 584 -1.31 13.69 26.28
CA ALA A 584 -2.41 12.78 25.99
C ALA A 584 -3.62 13.58 25.49
N LYS A 585 -4.11 13.29 24.29
CA LYS A 585 -5.33 13.91 23.76
C LYS A 585 -6.54 13.30 24.47
N THR A 586 -7.14 14.06 25.38
CA THR A 586 -8.23 13.60 26.27
C THR A 586 -9.63 13.74 25.68
N SER A 587 -9.77 13.90 24.35
CA SER A 587 -10.98 14.43 23.69
C SER A 587 -12.24 13.56 23.78
N THR A 588 -12.18 12.37 24.38
CA THR A 588 -13.35 11.48 24.56
C THR A 588 -13.35 10.73 25.89
N GLN A 589 -12.48 11.06 26.85
CA GLN A 589 -12.50 10.37 28.14
C GLN A 589 -13.88 10.54 28.77
N THR A 590 -14.54 9.42 29.04
CA THR A 590 -15.75 9.45 29.86
C THR A 590 -15.38 10.01 31.23
N ASP A 591 -16.30 10.69 31.91
CA ASP A 591 -16.02 11.25 33.25
C ASP A 591 -15.49 10.17 34.22
N ALA A 592 -15.88 8.91 34.01
CA ALA A 592 -15.38 7.75 34.76
C ALA A 592 -13.88 7.47 34.55
N GLU A 593 -13.34 7.57 33.33
CA GLU A 593 -11.91 7.32 33.06
C GLU A 593 -11.02 8.44 33.61
N LYS A 594 -11.49 9.69 33.56
CA LYS A 594 -10.81 10.84 34.21
C LYS A 594 -10.72 10.69 35.72
N VAL A 595 -11.85 10.31 36.33
CA VAL A 595 -11.94 10.07 37.78
C VAL A 595 -11.04 8.91 38.19
N ASP A 596 -11.03 7.81 37.42
CA ASP A 596 -10.18 6.65 37.72
C ASP A 596 -8.69 7.00 37.59
N LEU A 597 -8.26 7.67 36.51
CA LEU A 597 -6.87 8.08 36.32
C LEU A 597 -6.37 8.99 37.47
N THR A 598 -7.17 9.97 37.86
CA THR A 598 -6.86 10.89 38.96
C THR A 598 -6.76 10.15 40.30
N ALA A 599 -7.68 9.21 40.56
CA ALA A 599 -7.66 8.38 41.75
C ALA A 599 -6.41 7.47 41.77
N LYS A 600 -6.04 6.85 40.65
CA LYS A 600 -4.82 6.03 40.56
C LYS A 600 -3.56 6.85 40.74
N LYS A 601 -3.49 8.07 40.19
CA LYS A 601 -2.36 8.98 40.40
C LYS A 601 -2.22 9.36 41.87
N THR A 602 -3.35 9.70 42.52
CA THR A 602 -3.37 10.03 43.95
C THR A 602 -2.91 8.85 44.81
N ALA A 603 -3.34 7.63 44.48
CA ALA A 603 -2.92 6.41 45.16
C ALA A 603 -1.42 6.16 45.00
N LEU A 604 -0.88 6.34 43.79
CA LEU A 604 0.55 6.25 43.50
C LEU A 604 1.35 7.28 44.28
N ASP A 605 0.92 8.54 44.27
CA ASP A 605 1.58 9.63 44.99
C ASP A 605 1.60 9.36 46.51
N THR A 606 0.49 8.86 47.05
CA THR A 606 0.40 8.46 48.46
C THR A 606 1.36 7.32 48.79
N ALA A 607 1.46 6.30 47.93
CA ALA A 607 2.37 5.18 48.12
C ALA A 607 3.85 5.63 48.10
N ILE A 608 4.21 6.51 47.15
CA ILE A 608 5.55 7.11 47.05
C ILE A 608 5.85 7.97 48.28
N GLU A 609 4.90 8.80 48.73
CA GLU A 609 5.07 9.64 49.92
C GLU A 609 5.29 8.79 51.19
N ASN A 610 4.52 7.70 51.35
CA ASN A 610 4.67 6.78 52.47
C ASN A 610 6.04 6.10 52.48
N TYR A 611 6.55 5.67 51.33
CA TYR A 611 7.91 5.13 51.22
C TYR A 611 8.98 6.18 51.57
N ASN A 612 8.81 7.41 51.09
CA ASN A 612 9.76 8.50 51.34
C ASN A 612 9.78 8.98 52.79
N LYS A 613 8.72 8.72 53.57
CA LYS A 613 8.66 9.01 55.02
C LYS A 613 9.47 8.02 55.87
N LEU A 614 9.80 6.84 55.35
CA LEU A 614 10.61 5.85 56.04
C LEU A 614 12.06 6.32 56.19
N SER A 615 12.69 5.99 57.32
CA SER A 615 14.14 6.16 57.51
C SER A 615 14.93 5.28 56.54
N ALA A 616 16.23 5.56 56.38
CA ALA A 616 17.09 4.79 55.47
C ALA A 616 17.17 3.30 55.88
N GLU A 617 17.14 3.02 57.18
CA GLU A 617 17.13 1.67 57.75
C GLU A 617 15.80 0.95 57.47
N GLU A 618 14.67 1.65 57.61
CA GLU A 618 13.34 1.09 57.33
C GLU A 618 13.13 0.83 55.83
N GLN A 619 13.65 1.71 54.97
CA GLN A 619 13.64 1.52 53.51
C GLN A 619 14.45 0.29 53.07
N ALA A 620 15.49 -0.07 53.82
CA ALA A 620 16.30 -1.27 53.58
C ALA A 620 15.67 -2.56 54.18
N GLY A 621 14.68 -2.42 55.06
CA GLY A 621 14.01 -3.53 55.73
C GLY A 621 12.69 -4.00 55.09
N GLU A 622 11.92 -4.76 55.86
CA GLU A 622 10.62 -5.31 55.46
C GLU A 622 9.57 -4.22 55.18
N ALA A 623 9.58 -3.14 55.96
CA ALA A 623 8.72 -1.98 55.76
C ALA A 623 8.95 -1.31 54.40
N GLY A 624 10.22 -1.12 54.03
CA GLY A 624 10.63 -0.61 52.72
C GLY A 624 10.22 -1.53 51.58
N THR A 625 10.40 -2.85 51.75
CA THR A 625 9.96 -3.86 50.77
C THR A 625 8.45 -3.82 50.55
N THR A 626 7.67 -3.72 51.64
CA THR A 626 6.21 -3.63 51.58
C THR A 626 5.76 -2.36 50.87
N ALA A 627 6.35 -1.22 51.21
CA ALA A 627 6.05 0.06 50.58
C ALA A 627 6.45 0.08 49.09
N LYS A 628 7.55 -0.56 48.70
CA LYS A 628 7.96 -0.74 47.29
C LYS A 628 6.95 -1.55 46.49
N ASN A 629 6.47 -2.67 47.03
CA ASN A 629 5.41 -3.47 46.38
C ASN A 629 4.11 -2.66 46.21
N ALA A 630 3.76 -1.83 47.20
CA ALA A 630 2.60 -0.94 47.10
C ALA A 630 2.76 0.13 46.02
N ILE A 631 3.98 0.67 45.84
CA ILE A 631 4.31 1.57 44.73
C ILE A 631 4.16 0.84 43.40
N ASP A 632 4.69 -0.38 43.26
CA ASP A 632 4.62 -1.15 42.01
C ASP A 632 3.17 -1.41 41.59
N GLU A 633 2.32 -1.84 42.53
CA GLU A 633 0.90 -2.07 42.25
C GLU A 633 0.17 -0.78 41.90
N ALA A 634 0.42 0.32 42.64
CA ALA A 634 -0.19 1.62 42.36
C ALA A 634 0.28 2.19 41.01
N GLN A 635 1.57 2.01 40.67
CA GLN A 635 2.17 2.45 39.41
C GLN A 635 1.60 1.66 38.25
N LYS A 636 1.53 0.33 38.39
CA LYS A 636 0.93 -0.55 37.38
C LYS A 636 -0.54 -0.19 37.15
N ALA A 637 -1.28 0.09 38.22
CA ALA A 637 -2.67 0.55 38.13
C ALA A 637 -2.77 1.92 37.44
N TYR A 638 -1.90 2.88 37.78
CA TYR A 638 -1.84 4.19 37.12
C TYR A 638 -1.47 4.08 35.63
N ASN A 639 -0.42 3.33 35.30
CA ASN A 639 -0.01 3.10 33.91
C ASN A 639 -1.11 2.42 33.11
N LYS A 640 -1.81 1.45 33.71
CA LYS A 640 -2.97 0.82 33.07
C LYS A 640 -4.10 1.82 32.85
N ALA A 641 -4.51 2.57 33.86
CA ALA A 641 -5.55 3.59 33.75
C ALA A 641 -5.16 4.67 32.72
N PHE A 642 -3.88 5.04 32.66
CA PHE A 642 -3.35 5.98 31.68
C PHE A 642 -3.45 5.40 30.27
N LYS A 643 -2.96 4.17 30.02
CA LYS A 643 -3.07 3.49 28.72
C LYS A 643 -4.53 3.30 28.29
N ASP A 644 -5.42 3.03 29.24
CA ASP A 644 -6.84 2.89 28.96
C ASP A 644 -7.46 4.23 28.53
N ALA A 645 -7.04 5.34 29.17
CA ALA A 645 -7.53 6.69 28.92
C ALA A 645 -6.84 7.43 27.75
N ALA A 646 -5.60 7.05 27.43
CA ALA A 646 -4.80 7.62 26.34
C ALA A 646 -5.15 6.93 25.02
N ASN A 647 -6.01 7.55 24.23
CA ASN A 647 -6.42 7.04 22.92
C ASN A 647 -5.69 7.73 21.75
N ALA A 648 -5.03 8.84 22.02
CA ALA A 648 -4.26 9.61 21.04
C ALA A 648 -3.26 10.52 21.76
N TYR A 649 -2.17 10.88 21.07
CA TYR A 649 -1.25 11.93 21.53
C TYR A 649 -1.40 13.22 20.72
N THR A 650 -0.90 14.29 21.30
CA THR A 650 -0.63 15.58 20.66
C THR A 650 0.64 16.18 21.29
N TRP A 651 1.16 17.25 20.72
CA TRP A 651 2.32 17.96 21.24
C TRP A 651 1.93 19.37 21.69
N GLY A 652 2.31 19.75 22.91
CA GLY A 652 1.87 20.99 23.55
C GLY A 652 2.81 21.50 24.64
N ASP A 653 2.24 22.27 25.57
CA ASP A 653 2.98 22.89 26.66
C ASP A 653 3.38 21.86 27.73
N LYS A 654 4.45 22.17 28.47
CA LYS A 654 5.01 21.29 29.50
C LYS A 654 4.03 20.98 30.63
N ASP A 655 3.19 21.95 30.98
CA ASP A 655 2.26 21.84 32.11
C ASP A 655 1.13 20.82 31.83
N ASP A 656 0.85 20.55 30.55
CA ASP A 656 -0.13 19.56 30.10
C ASP A 656 0.49 18.19 29.78
N ALA A 657 1.81 18.06 29.95
CA ALA A 657 2.55 16.89 29.51
C ALA A 657 2.21 15.62 30.30
N VAL A 658 2.34 14.48 29.63
CA VAL A 658 2.24 13.17 30.26
C VAL A 658 3.40 12.99 31.23
N VAL A 659 3.07 12.69 32.49
CA VAL A 659 4.06 12.43 33.54
C VAL A 659 4.30 10.93 33.67
N PHE A 660 5.53 10.51 33.37
CA PHE A 660 6.00 9.14 33.56
C PHE A 660 6.70 9.02 34.91
N VAL A 661 6.41 7.95 35.65
CA VAL A 661 6.93 7.77 37.01
C VAL A 661 7.67 6.45 37.11
N SER A 662 8.88 6.47 37.68
CA SER A 662 9.71 5.27 37.86
C SER A 662 9.20 4.40 39.00
N ASP A 663 9.01 3.10 38.75
CA ASP A 663 8.53 2.11 39.72
C ASP A 663 9.60 1.74 40.78
N SER A 664 9.32 0.76 41.65
CA SER A 664 10.26 0.35 42.71
C SER A 664 11.56 -0.26 42.20
N LYS A 665 11.56 -0.74 40.95
CA LYS A 665 12.70 -1.26 40.21
C LYS A 665 13.34 -0.19 39.31
N GLY A 666 12.87 1.05 39.42
CA GLY A 666 13.30 2.19 38.64
C GLY A 666 12.78 2.18 37.21
N GLY A 667 11.97 1.19 36.83
CA GLY A 667 11.43 1.01 35.49
C GLY A 667 10.35 2.02 35.17
N PHE A 668 10.38 2.58 33.96
CA PHE A 668 9.24 3.23 33.33
C PHE A 668 9.37 3.13 31.81
N GLU A 669 8.27 3.34 31.10
CA GLU A 669 8.22 3.16 29.65
C GLU A 669 7.36 4.22 28.97
N VAL A 670 7.76 4.55 27.75
CA VAL A 670 7.03 5.45 26.85
C VAL A 670 6.67 4.63 25.62
N THR A 671 5.39 4.60 25.24
CA THR A 671 4.88 3.82 24.11
C THR A 671 3.96 4.66 23.25
N GLY A 672 3.87 4.32 21.97
CA GLY A 672 2.96 4.96 21.02
C GLY A 672 3.54 6.19 20.35
N LEU A 673 4.86 6.25 20.23
CA LEU A 673 5.58 7.29 19.50
C LEU A 673 5.90 6.83 18.08
N SER A 674 5.98 7.77 17.15
CA SER A 674 6.65 7.53 15.86
C SER A 674 8.16 7.39 16.04
N ALA A 675 8.86 6.91 15.02
CA ALA A 675 10.30 6.85 15.01
C ALA A 675 10.88 8.28 14.96
N GLY A 676 11.91 8.54 15.77
CA GLY A 676 12.49 9.87 15.89
C GLY A 676 13.32 10.07 17.15
N ASP A 677 13.87 11.28 17.29
CA ASP A 677 14.67 11.71 18.43
C ASP A 677 13.84 12.51 19.43
N TYR A 678 13.99 12.18 20.71
CA TYR A 678 13.21 12.73 21.81
C TYR A 678 14.11 13.03 23.02
N GLN A 679 13.58 13.78 23.98
CA GLN A 679 14.26 14.10 25.23
C GLN A 679 13.38 13.76 26.44
N LEU A 680 13.98 13.20 27.48
CA LEU A 680 13.39 13.12 28.81
C LEU A 680 13.82 14.32 29.64
N GLU A 681 12.87 15.01 30.25
CA GLU A 681 13.15 16.01 31.28
C GLU A 681 12.65 15.53 32.64
N GLU A 682 13.55 15.43 33.63
CA GLU A 682 13.17 15.10 35.01
C GLU A 682 12.52 16.34 35.64
N ILE A 683 11.27 16.19 36.10
CA ILE A 683 10.53 17.25 36.78
C ILE A 683 10.52 17.06 38.31
N LYS A 684 10.82 15.84 38.78
CA LYS A 684 10.95 15.52 40.20
C LYS A 684 11.94 14.37 40.39
N ALA A 685 12.94 14.59 41.23
CA ALA A 685 13.90 13.54 41.61
C ALA A 685 13.35 12.64 42.73
N PRO A 686 13.84 11.40 42.83
CA PRO A 686 13.64 10.54 44.00
C PRO A 686 14.13 11.23 45.28
N ALA A 687 13.51 10.90 46.42
CA ALA A 687 13.88 11.47 47.71
C ALA A 687 15.37 11.23 48.05
N GLY A 688 16.07 12.29 48.48
CA GLY A 688 17.50 12.24 48.79
C GLY A 688 18.44 12.35 47.57
N TYR A 689 17.91 12.56 46.36
CA TYR A 689 18.69 12.77 45.14
C TYR A 689 18.46 14.17 44.56
N ALA A 690 19.45 14.64 43.79
CA ALA A 690 19.39 15.93 43.13
C ALA A 690 18.57 15.83 41.83
N LEU A 691 17.74 16.84 41.56
CA LEU A 691 17.04 16.99 40.28
C LEU A 691 18.05 17.12 39.13
N ASN A 692 17.93 16.24 38.14
CA ASN A 692 18.69 16.33 36.90
C ASN A 692 18.10 17.44 36.01
N LYS A 693 18.80 18.58 35.95
CA LYS A 693 18.39 19.74 35.15
C LYS A 693 18.70 19.62 33.66
N THR A 694 19.47 18.61 33.25
CA THR A 694 19.85 18.42 31.85
C THR A 694 18.90 17.42 31.20
N PRO A 695 18.21 17.77 30.11
CA PRO A 695 17.42 16.82 29.34
C PRO A 695 18.27 15.63 28.88
N ILE A 696 17.66 14.46 28.77
CA ILE A 696 18.33 13.22 28.39
C ILE A 696 17.83 12.78 27.03
N ASP A 697 18.72 12.80 26.03
CA ASP A 697 18.39 12.37 24.68
C ASP A 697 18.11 10.86 24.61
N PHE A 698 17.10 10.49 23.84
CA PHE A 698 16.84 9.12 23.45
C PHE A 698 16.24 9.05 22.05
N ASN A 699 16.63 8.01 21.32
CA ASN A 699 16.07 7.70 20.01
C ASN A 699 14.99 6.61 20.16
N VAL A 700 13.97 6.70 19.32
CA VAL A 700 12.88 5.74 19.19
C VAL A 700 12.85 5.24 17.76
N LYS A 701 12.88 3.91 17.58
CA LYS A 701 12.75 3.21 16.30
C LYS A 701 12.46 1.73 16.57
N ASN A 702 12.27 0.94 15.51
CA ASN A 702 12.10 -0.50 15.67
C ASN A 702 13.24 -1.13 16.49
N GLY A 703 12.88 -1.89 17.53
CA GLY A 703 13.83 -2.58 18.41
C GLY A 703 14.38 -1.72 19.55
N THR A 704 14.02 -0.43 19.66
CA THR A 704 14.43 0.37 20.83
C THR A 704 13.61 0.06 22.07
N TYR A 705 12.38 -0.45 21.93
CA TYR A 705 11.53 -0.68 23.10
C TYR A 705 12.01 -1.85 23.97
N LYS A 706 12.40 -2.97 23.33
CA LYS A 706 13.10 -4.09 23.97
C LYS A 706 14.56 -4.09 23.51
N SER A 707 15.37 -3.22 24.11
CA SER A 707 16.77 -3.09 23.71
C SER A 707 17.59 -4.34 24.04
N ALA A 708 18.62 -4.58 23.24
CA ALA A 708 19.62 -5.60 23.55
C ALA A 708 20.43 -5.21 24.80
N LYS A 709 21.07 -6.22 25.42
CA LYS A 709 22.00 -5.99 26.52
C LYS A 709 23.16 -5.11 26.09
N ASP A 710 23.37 -4.01 26.81
CA ASP A 710 24.56 -3.17 26.75
C ASP A 710 24.89 -2.72 28.18
N ASP A 711 25.98 -3.24 28.73
CA ASP A 711 26.36 -3.00 30.13
C ASP A 711 26.78 -1.54 30.39
N GLU A 712 26.98 -0.69 29.38
CA GLU A 712 27.25 0.72 29.53
C GLU A 712 25.95 1.54 29.57
N THR A 713 25.06 1.34 28.60
CA THR A 713 23.89 2.22 28.38
C THR A 713 22.55 1.64 28.81
N GLU A 714 22.46 0.33 29.04
CA GLU A 714 21.21 -0.40 29.32
C GLU A 714 21.26 -1.14 30.67
N LEU A 715 20.09 -1.32 31.28
CA LEU A 715 19.91 -2.19 32.44
C LEU A 715 18.67 -3.05 32.26
N GLU A 716 18.69 -4.25 32.82
CA GLU A 716 17.51 -5.11 32.82
C GLU A 716 16.32 -4.38 33.47
N TYR A 717 15.18 -4.43 32.79
CA TYR A 717 14.01 -3.62 33.11
C TYR A 717 13.28 -4.14 34.35
N THR A 718 13.07 -5.45 34.44
CA THR A 718 12.31 -6.09 35.52
C THR A 718 13.18 -6.57 36.68
N SER A 719 14.51 -6.62 36.51
CA SER A 719 15.49 -7.01 37.53
C SER A 719 15.07 -8.28 38.30
N THR A 720 14.74 -9.35 37.57
CA THR A 720 14.34 -10.65 38.13
C THR A 720 15.52 -11.62 38.26
N THR A 721 15.38 -12.69 39.03
CA THR A 721 16.39 -13.77 39.10
C THR A 721 16.54 -14.54 37.79
N GLU A 722 15.56 -14.44 36.89
CA GLU A 722 15.62 -14.95 35.53
C GLU A 722 15.94 -13.79 34.58
N ILE A 723 16.94 -13.98 33.70
CA ILE A 723 17.27 -13.02 32.64
C ILE A 723 16.12 -13.03 31.64
N THR A 724 15.45 -11.89 31.49
CA THR A 724 14.26 -11.76 30.63
C THR A 724 14.57 -11.25 29.21
N ASP A 725 15.84 -10.96 28.92
CA ASP A 725 16.30 -10.27 27.71
C ASP A 725 15.51 -8.98 27.40
N ASP A 726 15.03 -8.32 28.46
CA ASP A 726 14.24 -7.09 28.40
C ASP A 726 14.98 -5.96 29.13
N TYR A 727 15.63 -5.09 28.34
CA TYR A 727 16.46 -4.00 28.85
C TYR A 727 15.84 -2.63 28.58
N GLY A 728 16.24 -1.65 29.39
CA GLY A 728 15.88 -0.24 29.23
C GLY A 728 17.07 0.70 29.46
N LYS A 729 16.97 1.91 28.90
CA LYS A 729 18.04 2.92 28.95
C LYS A 729 18.31 3.34 30.39
N LYS A 730 19.59 3.40 30.76
CA LYS A 730 20.06 3.87 32.07
C LYS A 730 19.80 5.35 32.31
N ILE A 731 19.17 5.68 33.42
CA ILE A 731 18.93 7.05 33.89
C ILE A 731 19.53 7.26 35.28
N ALA A 732 20.77 7.74 35.33
CA ALA A 732 21.52 7.94 36.58
C ALA A 732 20.99 9.13 37.40
N ASN A 733 20.99 9.05 38.73
CA ASN A 733 20.82 10.21 39.62
C ASN A 733 21.96 10.39 40.60
N LYS A 734 22.26 11.66 40.90
CA LYS A 734 23.25 12.05 41.90
C LYS A 734 22.61 12.11 43.28
N LYS A 735 23.13 11.32 44.22
CA LYS A 735 22.70 11.37 45.63
C LYS A 735 23.15 12.68 46.27
N VAL A 736 22.24 13.37 46.97
CA VAL A 736 22.60 14.59 47.71
C VAL A 736 23.40 14.17 48.93
N THR A 737 24.70 14.45 48.90
CA THR A 737 25.57 14.30 50.07
C THR A 737 25.95 15.69 50.53
N ILE A 738 25.60 16.02 51.77
CA ILE A 738 26.16 17.19 52.43
C ILE A 738 27.52 16.71 52.96
N PRO A 739 28.66 17.33 52.58
CA PRO A 739 29.92 16.98 53.20
C PRO A 739 29.79 17.23 54.70
N GLN A 740 30.16 16.25 55.54
CA GLN A 740 30.27 16.48 56.97
C GLN A 740 31.33 17.57 57.22
N THR A 741 30.90 18.82 57.38
CA THR A 741 31.75 19.90 57.87
C THR A 741 31.92 19.72 59.37
N GLY A 742 32.79 18.76 59.72
CA GLY A 742 33.00 18.27 61.09
C GLY A 742 33.94 17.08 61.18
N GLY A 743 34.67 16.74 60.11
CA GLY A 743 35.66 15.66 60.15
C GLY A 743 36.85 15.98 61.07
N ILE A 744 37.77 15.03 61.22
CA ILE A 744 39.00 15.10 62.04
C ILE A 744 39.74 16.45 61.94
N GLY A 745 39.70 17.12 60.78
CA GLY A 745 40.31 18.44 60.59
C GLY A 745 39.80 19.51 61.57
N THR A 746 38.48 19.62 61.80
CA THR A 746 37.91 20.63 62.71
C THR A 746 38.23 20.34 64.18
N VAL A 747 38.32 19.06 64.55
CA VAL A 747 38.76 18.62 65.88
C VAL A 747 40.22 18.98 66.11
N ILE A 748 41.10 18.79 65.13
CA ILE A 748 42.52 19.20 65.21
C ILE A 748 42.64 20.71 65.43
N PHE A 749 41.91 21.54 64.66
CA PHE A 749 41.94 22.99 64.84
C PHE A 749 41.39 23.44 66.21
N THR A 750 40.38 22.74 66.74
CA THR A 750 39.80 23.04 68.06
C THR A 750 40.78 22.67 69.18
N VAL A 751 41.43 21.50 69.10
CA VAL A 751 42.43 21.05 70.07
C VAL A 751 43.68 21.94 70.06
N VAL A 752 44.16 22.34 68.87
CA VAL A 752 45.28 23.29 68.75
C VAL A 752 44.90 24.66 69.30
N GLY A 753 43.68 25.14 69.02
CA GLY A 753 43.18 26.41 69.55
C GLY A 753 43.08 26.42 71.08
N ILE A 754 42.55 25.35 71.68
CA ILE A 754 42.51 25.18 73.15
C ILE A 754 43.92 25.08 73.73
N GLY A 755 44.83 24.37 73.07
CA GLY A 755 46.23 24.25 73.48
C GLY A 755 46.98 25.60 73.49
N LEU A 756 46.76 26.44 72.47
CA LEU A 756 47.34 27.78 72.39
C LEU A 756 46.77 28.72 73.47
N MET A 757 45.47 28.63 73.76
CA MET A 757 44.86 29.40 74.85
C MET A 757 45.39 28.97 76.23
N ALA A 758 45.56 27.66 76.46
CA ALA A 758 46.15 27.15 77.69
C ALA A 758 47.62 27.61 77.85
N ALA A 759 48.41 27.58 76.77
CA ALA A 759 49.78 28.08 76.78
C ALA A 759 49.86 29.58 77.06
N ALA A 760 48.95 30.38 76.47
CA ALA A 760 48.87 31.82 76.73
C ALA A 760 48.51 32.13 78.19
N VAL A 761 47.58 31.38 78.80
CA VAL A 761 47.21 31.54 80.21
C VAL A 761 48.36 31.18 81.14
N VAL A 762 49.12 30.12 80.84
CA VAL A 762 50.31 29.74 81.61
C VAL A 762 51.43 30.79 81.48
N ALA A 763 51.66 31.32 80.27
CA ALA A 763 52.64 32.39 80.05
C ALA A 763 52.26 33.69 80.77
N MET A 764 50.97 34.07 80.74
CA MET A 764 50.47 35.24 81.48
C MET A 764 50.58 35.06 83.00
N LYS A 765 50.45 33.83 83.51
CA LYS A 765 50.61 33.55 84.94
C LYS A 765 52.09 33.62 85.37
N ARG A 766 53.03 33.14 84.55
CA ARG A 766 54.48 33.30 84.80
C ARG A 766 54.93 34.76 84.79
N ASN A 767 54.42 35.58 83.87
CA ASN A 767 54.74 37.02 83.82
C ASN A 767 54.15 37.83 85.00
N ARG A 768 53.20 37.29 85.77
CA ARG A 768 52.68 37.91 87.00
C ARG A 768 53.39 37.46 88.28
N GLU A 769 54.21 36.42 88.22
CA GLU A 769 55.03 35.95 89.35
C GLU A 769 56.48 36.47 89.27
N GLU A 770 56.88 37.03 88.12
CA GLU A 770 58.18 37.70 87.89
C GLU A 770 58.09 39.25 87.83
N ALA A 771 56.94 39.84 88.19
CA ALA A 771 56.72 41.28 88.39
C ALA A 771 56.15 41.53 89.78
#